data_AF-A0AAD5U373-F1
#
_entry.id   AF-A0AAD5U373-F1
#
_cell.length_a   1.000
_cell.length_b   1.000
_cell.length_c   1.000
_cell.angle_alpha   90.00
_cell.angle_beta   90.00
_cell.angle_gamma   90.00
#
_symmetry.space_group_name_H-M   'P 1'
#
loop_
_entity.id
_entity.type
_entity.pdbx_description
1 polymer ?
#
loop_
_entity_poly.entity_id
_entity_poly.type
_entity_poly.pdbx_seq_one_letter_code
_entity_poly.pdbx_strand_id
1 'polypeptide(L)'
;MLPAGYFTVKEHEFKKCRQSGFCVRQRAYSDLVDLKKEPTPYKILRETVSVQKDNGVLTCEVLNQLSNIKYNFKLEALENQTVRIRLEEKDPKKKQYASVGNFSLVEEPKSTPFKTYVKAKSETEFSILEFGKNAKMLLQENPLLLTLKVNEVSVFTFNEKGYLHYEHHREKATVKNSEEPALKNEDSPGMEEVLAEELSEKEKLEKELKEKLEFGMWEESFEGNTDSKKYGIPEHASSFNLKNTRGNDVAYSEPYRLYNFDVFEYILDSPMGLYGSIPFMMGHKKGNTVGMFWMNSAEMWVDIEREVELKTRAKQTVTHWSAESGILDLFVMLGPTPREVSSQYTSLTGKPALPQLFAIAYHQCRWNYNDEADVKEVNAKFDEYEIPYDVLWLDIEHTDGKKYFTWDEVKFPTPQEMQNNLAKTGRKMVTIIDPHLKKDDNYYVSKEAKALDLFVKNKDGGDFEGWCWPGNSQWLDYTDPKARKFWAEQFKFESYKGSTSSLYTWNDMNEPSVFSGPETTMPKDNIHYEGWEHRDVHNVYGMLQQRATFEGHLLRSSNLDRPFVLSRAFFLGTQRYGAIWTGDNFAKWDHMEASVPMLLTIGVSGVTFSGADVGGFFGNPDPLLLLRWYQLAAFQPFFRAHAHIDTKRREPWIFGEPYTTLIRNAIRSRYRILPYLYTLNFEANLHGWPVMRPMMYEFPEDYFVYDMGDQYMLGDTILVKAVVNETSPSVKVYLPQGKWYDYTEFNAIDRPKDGLINYDTPTDKIPIFLRGGSILTRRERMRRSSSLMKRDPYTFYIALDDLELASGKIYTDDGHTFNHLKGSYIYSEFEFKINGNSGKLSSKNLLVKEFGASKVTKNYFKNQDVDFGGRLERIVIFGFKKPNFKLVEVKVENKILSFKKEKNEVFVIKDPAVFIGEEWEISFKFE
;
A
#
# COMPACT_ATOMS: atom_id res chain seq x y z
N MET A 1 -18.89 -28.63 -12.48
CA MET A 1 -20.18 -27.98 -12.79
C MET A 1 -20.95 -27.82 -11.50
N LEU A 2 -20.87 -26.64 -10.87
CA LEU A 2 -21.80 -26.20 -9.82
C LEU A 2 -22.89 -25.34 -10.49
N PRO A 3 -24.14 -25.32 -9.99
CA PRO A 3 -25.26 -24.69 -10.67
C PRO A 3 -25.12 -23.17 -10.68
N ALA A 4 -25.46 -22.56 -11.81
CA ALA A 4 -25.56 -21.12 -11.98
C ALA A 4 -26.75 -20.56 -11.19
N GLY A 5 -26.49 -20.07 -9.98
CA GLY A 5 -27.34 -19.15 -9.25
C GLY A 5 -26.45 -18.03 -8.77
N TYR A 6 -26.78 -16.78 -9.14
CA TYR A 6 -26.11 -15.53 -8.76
C TYR A 6 -25.27 -15.65 -7.48
N PHE A 7 -23.96 -15.81 -7.63
CA PHE A 7 -23.04 -15.69 -6.51
C PHE A 7 -22.84 -14.18 -6.28
N THR A 8 -23.20 -13.76 -5.08
CA THR A 8 -22.81 -12.50 -4.44
C THR A 8 -21.94 -12.90 -3.26
N VAL A 9 -21.07 -12.02 -2.76
CA VAL A 9 -20.35 -12.26 -1.50
C VAL A 9 -21.31 -12.88 -0.48
N LYS A 10 -20.88 -13.98 0.14
CA LYS A 10 -21.67 -14.63 1.17
C LYS A 10 -21.47 -13.88 2.47
N GLU A 11 -22.05 -12.67 2.60
CA GLU A 11 -21.83 -11.80 3.77
C GLU A 11 -22.10 -12.50 5.10
N HIS A 12 -23.00 -13.50 5.12
CA HIS A 12 -23.32 -14.29 6.31
C HIS A 12 -22.16 -15.17 6.80
N GLU A 13 -21.15 -15.46 5.96
CA GLU A 13 -19.94 -16.18 6.34
C GLU A 13 -18.95 -15.29 7.10
N PHE A 14 -19.09 -13.96 7.04
CA PHE A 14 -18.20 -13.00 7.72
C PHE A 14 -18.90 -12.30 8.88
N LYS A 15 -18.23 -12.22 10.03
CA LYS A 15 -18.82 -11.58 11.21
C LYS A 15 -18.97 -10.09 11.02
N LYS A 16 -20.16 -9.59 11.34
CA LYS A 16 -20.40 -8.17 11.71
C LYS A 16 -19.85 -7.90 13.11
N CYS A 17 -19.68 -6.64 13.49
CA CYS A 17 -19.21 -6.27 14.84
C CYS A 17 -20.10 -6.89 15.92
N ARG A 18 -21.43 -6.90 15.71
CA ARG A 18 -22.41 -7.53 16.62
C ARG A 18 -22.23 -9.04 16.84
N GLN A 19 -21.50 -9.72 15.96
CA GLN A 19 -21.19 -11.15 16.04
C GLN A 19 -19.77 -11.40 16.57
N SER A 20 -18.94 -10.36 16.70
CA SER A 20 -17.60 -10.43 17.28
C SER A 20 -17.65 -9.99 18.74
N GLY A 21 -17.52 -10.95 19.67
CA GLY A 21 -17.77 -10.70 21.09
C GLY A 21 -16.96 -9.54 21.68
N PHE A 22 -15.69 -9.36 21.31
CA PHE A 22 -14.89 -8.24 21.80
C PHE A 22 -15.27 -6.91 21.14
N CYS A 23 -15.64 -6.91 19.85
CA CYS A 23 -16.13 -5.70 19.18
C CYS A 23 -17.42 -5.20 19.85
N VAL A 24 -18.36 -6.10 20.17
CA VAL A 24 -19.58 -5.77 20.92
C VAL A 24 -19.26 -5.10 22.24
N ARG A 25 -18.36 -5.70 23.03
CA ARG A 25 -17.99 -5.16 24.35
C ARG A 25 -17.33 -3.79 24.24
N GLN A 26 -16.43 -3.61 23.27
CA GLN A 26 -15.73 -2.34 23.09
C GLN A 26 -16.65 -1.23 22.57
N ARG A 27 -17.52 -1.51 21.59
CA ARG A 27 -18.55 -0.55 21.15
C ARG A 27 -19.51 -0.18 22.29
N ALA A 28 -20.03 -1.18 23.02
CA ALA A 28 -20.90 -0.94 24.16
C ALA A 28 -20.22 -0.11 25.26
N TYR A 29 -18.92 -0.31 25.48
CA TYR A 29 -18.15 0.52 26.39
C TYR A 29 -18.09 1.98 25.92
N SER A 30 -17.77 2.23 24.64
CA SER A 30 -17.80 3.60 24.09
C SER A 30 -19.18 4.25 24.17
N ASP A 31 -20.26 3.50 23.90
CA ASP A 31 -21.64 3.98 24.00
C ASP A 31 -21.97 4.41 25.44
N LEU A 32 -21.54 3.61 26.42
CA LEU A 32 -21.73 3.91 27.84
C LEU A 32 -20.96 5.17 28.26
N VAL A 33 -19.74 5.33 27.76
CA VAL A 33 -18.90 6.52 28.04
C VAL A 33 -19.56 7.76 27.46
N ASP A 34 -20.04 7.72 26.22
CA ASP A 34 -20.73 8.85 25.58
C ASP A 34 -22.04 9.22 26.29
N LEU A 35 -22.80 8.21 26.73
CA LEU A 35 -24.07 8.40 27.44
C LEU A 35 -23.83 9.04 28.82
N LYS A 36 -22.87 8.52 29.59
CA LYS A 36 -22.61 8.99 30.96
C LYS A 36 -21.78 10.27 31.02
N LYS A 37 -20.97 10.55 29.98
CA LYS A 37 -19.99 11.65 29.97
C LYS A 37 -19.03 11.61 31.15
N GLU A 38 -18.74 10.40 31.65
CA GLU A 38 -17.79 10.18 32.75
C GLU A 38 -16.35 10.19 32.21
N PRO A 39 -15.38 10.72 32.97
CA PRO A 39 -13.98 10.64 32.59
C PRO A 39 -13.50 9.19 32.60
N THR A 40 -12.43 8.90 31.86
CA THR A 40 -11.80 7.58 31.86
C THR A 40 -11.45 7.12 33.28
N PRO A 41 -11.64 5.83 33.62
CA PRO A 41 -11.27 5.31 34.94
C PRO A 41 -9.77 5.08 35.09
N TYR A 42 -8.96 5.42 34.08
CA TYR A 42 -7.52 5.22 34.07
C TYR A 42 -6.82 6.47 34.61
N LYS A 43 -5.97 6.29 35.62
CA LYS A 43 -5.12 7.36 36.18
C LYS A 43 -3.68 6.90 36.36
N ILE A 44 -2.73 7.81 36.20
CA ILE A 44 -1.32 7.58 36.52
C ILE A 44 -1.12 7.62 38.04
N LEU A 45 -0.36 6.67 38.58
CA LEU A 45 0.12 6.71 39.95
C LEU A 45 1.36 7.61 40.03
N ARG A 46 1.15 8.84 40.50
CA ARG A 46 2.15 9.93 40.49
C ARG A 46 3.48 9.58 41.16
N GLU A 47 3.45 8.74 42.19
CA GLU A 47 4.60 8.24 42.93
C GLU A 47 5.48 7.28 42.13
N THR A 48 4.94 6.69 41.08
CA THR A 48 5.62 5.71 40.21
C THR A 48 6.25 6.35 38.96
N VAL A 49 6.00 7.64 38.73
CA VAL A 49 6.51 8.36 37.55
C VAL A 49 8.03 8.48 37.62
N SER A 50 8.69 7.84 36.67
CA SER A 50 10.13 7.91 36.45
C SER A 50 10.41 8.51 35.07
N VAL A 51 11.22 9.57 35.02
CA VAL A 51 11.58 10.28 33.79
C VAL A 51 13.08 10.17 33.56
N GLN A 52 13.47 9.46 32.51
CA GLN A 52 14.84 9.36 32.02
C GLN A 52 15.05 10.41 30.93
N LYS A 53 15.36 11.64 31.35
CA LYS A 53 15.43 12.80 30.45
C LYS A 53 16.40 12.57 29.28
N ASP A 54 17.58 12.05 29.56
CA ASP A 54 18.63 11.82 28.56
C ASP A 54 18.30 10.69 27.59
N ASN A 55 17.38 9.80 27.96
CA ASN A 55 16.91 8.72 27.11
C ASN A 55 15.56 9.04 26.45
N GLY A 56 14.88 10.14 26.79
CA GLY A 56 13.57 10.45 26.24
C GLY A 56 12.47 9.46 26.65
N VAL A 57 12.59 8.85 27.83
CA VAL A 57 11.67 7.81 28.30
C VAL A 57 10.99 8.25 29.59
N LEU A 58 9.67 8.10 29.65
CA LEU A 58 8.88 8.18 30.87
C LEU A 58 8.21 6.82 31.10
N THR A 59 8.32 6.30 32.32
CA THR A 59 7.63 5.08 32.76
C THR A 59 6.82 5.35 34.02
N CYS A 60 5.64 4.77 34.14
CA CYS A 60 4.81 4.82 35.35
C CYS A 60 3.82 3.65 35.41
N GLU A 61 3.17 3.49 36.56
CA GLU A 61 2.00 2.63 36.71
C GLU A 61 0.73 3.42 36.41
N VAL A 62 -0.19 2.81 35.67
CA VAL A 62 -1.56 3.29 35.46
C VAL A 62 -2.51 2.38 36.24
N LEU A 63 -3.40 2.97 37.03
CA LEU A 63 -4.46 2.28 37.76
C LEU A 63 -5.78 2.45 37.03
N ASN A 64 -6.48 1.35 36.75
CA ASN A 64 -7.90 1.38 36.44
C ASN A 64 -8.68 1.41 37.77
N GLN A 65 -9.32 2.54 38.06
CA GLN A 65 -10.00 2.81 39.35
C GLN A 65 -11.25 1.94 39.58
N LEU A 66 -11.85 1.39 38.52
CA LEU A 66 -13.04 0.54 38.64
C LEU A 66 -12.68 -0.92 38.99
N SER A 67 -11.59 -1.42 38.42
CA SER A 67 -11.15 -2.81 38.60
C SER A 67 -10.01 -2.98 39.60
N ASN A 68 -9.37 -1.89 40.01
CA ASN A 68 -8.16 -1.86 40.83
C ASN A 68 -6.98 -2.64 40.21
N ILE A 69 -6.97 -2.80 38.87
CA ILE A 69 -5.87 -3.41 38.12
C ILE A 69 -4.85 -2.35 37.72
N LYS A 70 -3.58 -2.73 37.78
CA LYS A 70 -2.43 -1.90 37.44
C LYS A 70 -1.82 -2.31 36.10
N TYR A 71 -1.32 -1.32 35.38
CA TYR A 71 -0.69 -1.47 34.07
C TYR A 71 0.67 -0.76 34.08
N ASN A 72 1.67 -1.32 33.40
CA ASN A 72 2.89 -0.60 33.10
C ASN A 72 2.64 0.31 31.90
N PHE A 73 2.90 1.61 32.06
CA PHE A 73 2.81 2.60 31.00
C PHE A 73 4.21 3.11 30.67
N LYS A 74 4.53 3.13 29.37
CA LYS A 74 5.79 3.67 28.86
C LYS A 74 5.51 4.66 27.73
N LEU A 75 6.08 5.85 27.84
CA LEU A 75 6.03 6.92 26.86
C LEU A 75 7.45 7.24 26.40
N GLU A 76 7.69 7.18 25.10
CA GLU A 76 9.03 7.34 24.52
C GLU A 76 9.00 8.40 23.43
N ALA A 77 9.91 9.38 23.53
CA ALA A 77 10.30 10.20 22.40
C ALA A 77 11.33 9.42 21.57
N LEU A 78 11.03 9.20 20.30
CA LEU A 78 11.89 8.49 19.36
C LEU A 78 12.57 9.46 18.40
N GLU A 79 13.65 9.00 17.77
CA GLU A 79 14.25 9.68 16.61
C GLU A 79 13.20 9.96 15.52
N ASN A 80 13.53 10.90 14.62
CA ASN A 80 12.67 11.31 13.51
C ASN A 80 11.30 11.91 13.92
N GLN A 81 11.16 12.47 15.13
CA GLN A 81 9.91 13.07 15.63
C GLN A 81 8.74 12.08 15.74
N THR A 82 9.03 10.89 16.27
CA THR A 82 8.02 9.88 16.56
C THR A 82 7.83 9.73 18.06
N VAL A 83 6.62 9.37 18.48
CA VAL A 83 6.27 9.03 19.86
C VAL A 83 5.81 7.59 19.92
N ARG A 84 6.24 6.81 20.92
CA ARG A 84 5.73 5.47 21.19
C ARG A 84 5.03 5.44 22.55
N ILE A 85 3.84 4.87 22.59
CA ILE A 85 3.00 4.71 23.77
C ILE A 85 2.78 3.22 23.97
N ARG A 86 3.20 2.68 25.12
CA ARG A 86 3.00 1.28 25.48
C ARG A 86 2.21 1.14 26.78
N LEU A 87 1.24 0.23 26.77
CA LEU A 87 0.45 -0.13 27.95
C LEU A 87 0.27 -1.67 27.99
N GLU A 88 0.72 -2.27 29.08
CA GLU A 88 0.65 -3.71 29.36
C GLU A 88 0.15 -3.94 30.79
N GLU A 89 -0.56 -5.03 31.03
CA GLU A 89 -0.98 -5.40 32.39
C GLU A 89 0.26 -5.70 33.24
N LYS A 90 0.34 -5.16 34.46
CA LYS A 90 1.57 -5.22 35.27
C LYS A 90 1.91 -6.64 35.73
N ASP A 91 0.90 -7.39 36.15
CA ASP A 91 1.02 -8.74 36.70
C ASP A 91 0.01 -9.68 36.02
N PRO A 92 0.13 -9.93 34.71
CA PRO A 92 -0.90 -10.62 33.96
C PRO A 92 -0.90 -12.11 34.28
N LYS A 93 -2.09 -12.66 34.54
CA LYS A 93 -2.25 -14.11 34.79
C LYS A 93 -1.91 -14.98 33.57
N LYS A 94 -1.96 -14.41 32.36
CA LYS A 94 -1.50 -15.02 31.11
C LYS A 94 -0.62 -14.03 30.36
N LYS A 95 0.47 -14.52 29.75
CA LYS A 95 1.37 -13.70 28.93
C LYS A 95 0.57 -13.01 27.82
N GLN A 96 0.85 -11.74 27.58
CA GLN A 96 0.21 -10.94 26.53
C GLN A 96 1.11 -10.88 25.30
N TYR A 97 0.52 -10.97 24.10
CA TYR A 97 1.31 -10.94 22.88
C TYR A 97 1.89 -9.54 22.63
N ALA A 98 3.23 -9.47 22.56
CA ALA A 98 3.98 -8.23 22.35
C ALA A 98 5.09 -8.40 21.29
N SER A 99 5.08 -9.52 20.56
CA SER A 99 6.19 -9.93 19.68
C SER A 99 6.00 -9.51 18.22
N VAL A 100 4.97 -8.73 17.89
CA VAL A 100 4.76 -8.17 16.54
C VAL A 100 6.01 -7.41 16.04
N GLY A 101 6.68 -6.69 16.94
CA GLY A 101 7.91 -5.95 16.63
C GLY A 101 9.04 -6.81 16.04
N ASN A 102 9.11 -8.11 16.40
CA ASN A 102 10.11 -9.04 15.87
C ASN A 102 9.98 -9.27 14.35
N PHE A 103 8.82 -8.98 13.79
CA PHE A 103 8.50 -9.20 12.37
C PHE A 103 8.27 -7.90 11.63
N SER A 104 7.71 -6.88 12.29
CA SER A 104 7.26 -5.66 11.64
C SER A 104 8.27 -4.51 11.71
N LEU A 105 9.05 -4.41 12.78
CA LEU A 105 10.09 -3.39 12.91
C LEU A 105 11.39 -3.85 12.23
N VAL A 106 12.14 -2.92 11.63
CA VAL A 106 13.48 -3.23 11.09
C VAL A 106 14.49 -3.46 12.20
N GLU A 107 14.41 -2.65 13.26
CA GLU A 107 15.16 -2.77 14.51
C GLU A 107 14.37 -2.04 15.60
N GLU A 108 14.75 -2.22 16.87
CA GLU A 108 14.12 -1.45 17.95
C GLU A 108 14.46 0.05 17.80
N PRO A 109 13.45 0.94 17.73
CA PRO A 109 13.69 2.35 17.47
C PRO A 109 14.48 3.03 18.57
N LYS A 110 15.42 3.88 18.18
CA LYS A 110 16.22 4.67 19.10
C LYS A 110 15.41 5.81 19.68
N SER A 111 15.51 5.98 20.99
CA SER A 111 14.91 7.10 21.70
C SER A 111 15.74 8.38 21.51
N THR A 112 15.08 9.55 21.64
CA THR A 112 15.71 10.87 21.57
C THR A 112 15.48 11.62 22.88
N PRO A 113 16.48 12.33 23.44
CA PRO A 113 16.34 12.98 24.74
C PRO A 113 15.17 13.97 24.81
N PHE A 114 14.57 14.08 26.00
CA PHE A 114 13.70 15.23 26.30
C PHE A 114 14.57 16.47 26.49
N LYS A 115 14.30 17.53 25.72
CA LYS A 115 14.91 18.85 25.89
C LYS A 115 14.56 19.45 27.25
N THR A 116 13.29 19.40 27.60
CA THR A 116 12.76 19.90 28.87
C THR A 116 11.72 18.94 29.42
N TYR A 117 11.61 18.89 30.74
CA TYR A 117 10.55 18.22 31.46
C TYR A 117 10.07 19.15 32.57
N VAL A 118 8.79 19.51 32.54
CA VAL A 118 8.12 20.29 33.58
C VAL A 118 7.05 19.42 34.18
N LYS A 119 7.23 19.00 35.44
CA LYS A 119 6.25 18.21 36.18
C LYS A 119 5.05 19.10 36.55
N ALA A 120 3.84 18.58 36.33
CA ALA A 120 2.59 19.21 36.75
C ALA A 120 2.55 19.46 38.27
N LYS A 121 1.82 20.48 38.76
CA LYS A 121 1.70 20.71 40.21
C LYS A 121 0.61 19.86 40.86
N SER A 122 -0.44 19.52 40.12
CA SER A 122 -1.51 18.61 40.52
C SER A 122 -1.67 17.45 39.51
N GLU A 123 -2.54 16.50 39.80
CA GLU A 123 -2.86 15.38 38.88
C GLU A 123 -3.71 15.82 37.67
N THR A 124 -4.40 16.94 37.78
CA THR A 124 -5.31 17.51 36.76
C THR A 124 -4.61 18.52 35.85
N GLU A 125 -3.37 18.89 36.15
CA GLU A 125 -2.53 19.75 35.31
C GLU A 125 -1.65 18.90 34.39
N PHE A 126 -1.18 19.48 33.28
CA PHE A 126 -0.31 18.81 32.34
C PHE A 126 1.16 18.88 32.75
N SER A 127 1.81 17.71 32.79
CA SER A 127 3.27 17.64 32.69
C SER A 127 3.68 17.86 31.24
N ILE A 128 4.74 18.64 31.03
CA ILE A 128 5.20 19.03 29.69
C ILE A 128 6.55 18.36 29.42
N LEU A 129 6.64 17.56 28.36
CA LEU A 129 7.89 16.98 27.85
C LEU A 129 8.17 17.53 26.44
N GLU A 130 9.26 18.27 26.27
CA GLU A 130 9.65 18.81 24.95
C GLU A 130 10.74 17.95 24.32
N PHE A 131 10.66 17.70 23.02
CA PHE A 131 11.63 16.89 22.27
C PHE A 131 11.65 17.28 20.79
N GLY A 132 12.55 16.69 20.01
CA GLY A 132 12.55 16.83 18.54
C GLY A 132 12.56 18.29 18.05
N LYS A 133 11.85 18.57 16.95
CA LYS A 133 11.75 19.93 16.38
C LYS A 133 10.42 20.56 16.81
N ASN A 134 10.45 21.30 17.92
CA ASN A 134 9.28 22.00 18.49
C ASN A 134 8.10 21.06 18.79
N ALA A 135 8.38 19.83 19.20
CA ALA A 135 7.37 18.85 19.59
C ALA A 135 7.21 18.82 21.12
N LYS A 136 5.96 18.69 21.58
CA LYS A 136 5.62 18.59 23.01
C LYS A 136 4.66 17.45 23.27
N MET A 137 4.86 16.77 24.40
CA MET A 137 3.91 15.86 25.02
C MET A 137 3.32 16.55 26.24
N LEU A 138 2.00 16.69 26.28
CA LEU A 138 1.26 17.18 27.44
C LEU A 138 0.56 15.98 28.09
N LEU A 139 1.06 15.56 29.25
CA LEU A 139 0.56 14.38 29.96
C LEU A 139 -0.19 14.79 31.22
N GLN A 140 -1.48 14.49 31.28
CA GLN A 140 -2.30 14.63 32.47
C GLN A 140 -2.39 13.29 33.20
N GLU A 141 -2.31 13.32 34.54
CA GLU A 141 -2.27 12.11 35.36
C GLU A 141 -3.69 11.57 35.65
N ASN A 142 -4.66 12.46 35.88
CA ASN A 142 -6.03 12.07 36.24
C ASN A 142 -7.07 13.08 35.69
N PRO A 143 -7.94 12.67 34.73
CA PRO A 143 -7.87 11.42 33.97
C PRO A 143 -6.60 11.29 33.13
N LEU A 144 -6.17 10.05 32.81
CA LEU A 144 -5.07 9.77 31.89
C LEU A 144 -5.38 10.34 30.50
N LEU A 145 -4.63 11.37 30.11
CA LEU A 145 -4.77 12.07 28.83
C LEU A 145 -3.39 12.47 28.32
N LEU A 146 -3.11 12.21 27.03
CA LEU A 146 -1.87 12.64 26.39
C LEU A 146 -2.19 13.44 25.12
N THR A 147 -1.79 14.71 25.09
CA THR A 147 -1.87 15.55 23.89
C THR A 147 -0.49 15.79 23.32
N LEU A 148 -0.34 15.56 22.01
CA LEU A 148 0.88 15.83 21.26
C LEU A 148 0.73 17.15 20.48
N LYS A 149 1.74 18.00 20.57
CA LYS A 149 1.80 19.29 19.88
C LYS A 149 3.03 19.39 18.99
N VAL A 150 2.88 20.08 17.87
CA VAL A 150 3.97 20.52 16.98
C VAL A 150 3.77 22.00 16.72
N ASN A 151 4.79 22.83 16.98
CA ASN A 151 4.70 24.29 16.85
C ASN A 151 3.48 24.88 17.59
N GLU A 152 3.25 24.44 18.84
CA GLU A 152 2.09 24.78 19.70
C GLU A 152 0.70 24.33 19.23
N VAL A 153 0.58 23.74 18.04
CA VAL A 153 -0.68 23.21 17.52
C VAL A 153 -0.86 21.77 18.00
N SER A 154 -2.02 21.46 18.59
CA SER A 154 -2.40 20.08 18.91
C SER A 154 -2.62 19.28 17.64
N VAL A 155 -1.95 18.14 17.53
CA VAL A 155 -1.94 17.30 16.32
C VAL A 155 -2.51 15.91 16.55
N PHE A 156 -2.49 15.44 17.80
CA PHE A 156 -3.01 14.15 18.23
C PHE A 156 -3.32 14.18 19.72
N THR A 157 -4.42 13.55 20.15
CA THR A 157 -4.76 13.36 21.56
C THR A 157 -5.15 11.90 21.79
N PHE A 158 -4.52 11.27 22.79
CA PHE A 158 -4.83 9.92 23.23
C PHE A 158 -5.77 9.95 24.44
N ASN A 159 -6.84 9.15 24.38
CA ASN A 159 -7.83 8.95 25.43
C ASN A 159 -8.69 10.18 25.78
N GLU A 160 -8.87 11.12 24.84
CA GLU A 160 -9.69 12.33 25.03
C GLU A 160 -11.14 12.02 25.38
N LYS A 161 -11.75 11.10 24.63
CA LYS A 161 -13.13 10.62 24.87
C LYS A 161 -13.23 9.66 26.04
N GLY A 162 -12.11 9.20 26.59
CA GLY A 162 -12.10 8.21 27.67
C GLY A 162 -12.38 6.76 27.25
N TYR A 163 -12.32 6.46 25.95
CA TYR A 163 -12.58 5.12 25.39
C TYR A 163 -11.50 4.08 25.69
N LEU A 164 -10.37 4.43 26.35
CA LEU A 164 -9.39 3.43 26.76
C LEU A 164 -10.07 2.36 27.63
N HIS A 165 -10.11 1.14 27.12
CA HIS A 165 -10.68 -0.01 27.81
C HIS A 165 -9.83 -1.26 27.55
N TYR A 166 -9.09 -1.63 28.59
CA TYR A 166 -8.19 -2.77 28.61
C TYR A 166 -8.81 -3.92 29.40
N GLU A 167 -9.16 -5.01 28.71
CA GLU A 167 -9.76 -6.19 29.33
C GLU A 167 -8.68 -7.03 30.04
N HIS A 168 -8.48 -6.77 31.34
CA HIS A 168 -7.55 -7.55 32.17
C HIS A 168 -7.96 -9.02 32.29
N HIS A 169 -6.99 -9.90 32.52
CA HIS A 169 -7.27 -11.33 32.65
C HIS A 169 -8.11 -11.64 33.90
N ARG A 170 -9.17 -12.43 33.75
CA ARG A 170 -10.06 -12.86 34.84
C ARG A 170 -10.23 -14.37 34.82
N GLU A 171 -10.33 -14.97 36.00
CA GLU A 171 -10.77 -16.36 36.10
C GLU A 171 -12.28 -16.43 35.91
N LYS A 172 -12.74 -17.43 35.15
CA LYS A 172 -14.18 -17.69 35.05
C LYS A 172 -14.67 -18.11 36.43
N ALA A 173 -15.59 -17.36 37.01
CA ALA A 173 -16.18 -17.71 38.30
C ALA A 173 -16.80 -19.11 38.21
N THR A 174 -16.38 -20.02 39.10
CA THR A 174 -17.06 -21.30 39.27
C THR A 174 -18.40 -21.01 39.93
N VAL A 175 -19.48 -21.06 39.15
CA VAL A 175 -20.83 -21.01 39.70
C VAL A 175 -20.99 -22.27 40.57
N LYS A 176 -20.97 -22.09 41.90
CA LYS A 176 -21.41 -23.13 42.83
C LYS A 176 -22.91 -23.35 42.59
N ASN A 177 -23.30 -24.60 42.39
CA ASN A 177 -24.68 -25.07 42.28
C ASN A 177 -25.66 -24.27 43.16
N SER A 178 -26.41 -23.39 42.51
CA SER A 178 -27.77 -23.02 42.90
C SER A 178 -28.58 -23.05 41.61
N GLU A 179 -29.67 -23.79 41.66
CA GLU A 179 -30.55 -24.27 40.58
C GLU A 179 -30.58 -23.39 39.32
N GLU A 180 -30.35 -24.04 38.16
CA GLU A 180 -30.64 -23.49 36.85
C GLU A 180 -32.15 -23.16 36.74
N PRO A 181 -32.54 -21.94 36.34
CA PRO A 181 -33.75 -21.77 35.56
C PRO A 181 -33.38 -21.92 34.09
N ALA A 182 -33.94 -22.95 33.46
CA ALA A 182 -33.96 -23.09 32.01
C ALA A 182 -34.61 -21.84 31.38
N LEU A 183 -33.83 -21.05 30.64
CA LEU A 183 -34.36 -19.97 29.80
C LEU A 183 -34.97 -20.60 28.53
N LYS A 184 -36.27 -20.90 28.62
CA LYS A 184 -37.16 -20.99 27.46
C LYS A 184 -37.66 -19.60 27.09
N ASN A 185 -37.83 -19.41 25.78
CA ASN A 185 -38.56 -18.32 25.14
C ASN A 185 -39.89 -18.02 25.85
N GLU A 186 -40.12 -16.75 26.22
CA GLU A 186 -41.25 -15.90 25.80
C GLU A 186 -41.34 -14.63 26.66
N ASP A 187 -41.55 -13.52 25.96
CA ASP A 187 -42.05 -12.18 26.31
C ASP A 187 -42.38 -11.84 27.77
N SER A 188 -41.74 -10.78 28.27
CA SER A 188 -42.44 -9.74 29.05
C SER A 188 -41.65 -8.41 29.06
N PRO A 189 -42.37 -7.26 29.12
CA PRO A 189 -41.89 -5.96 28.67
C PRO A 189 -41.28 -5.16 29.81
N GLY A 190 -40.28 -4.33 29.51
CA GLY A 190 -39.73 -3.42 30.51
C GLY A 190 -38.39 -2.79 30.16
N MET A 191 -38.24 -2.28 28.93
CA MET A 191 -37.19 -1.33 28.58
C MET A 191 -37.51 -0.56 27.29
N GLU A 192 -38.37 -1.12 26.42
CA GLU A 192 -38.84 -0.47 25.20
C GLU A 192 -39.74 0.76 25.42
N GLU A 193 -40.59 0.80 26.45
CA GLU A 193 -41.48 1.95 26.69
C GLU A 193 -40.74 3.20 27.21
N VAL A 194 -39.65 3.02 27.97
CA VAL A 194 -38.82 4.14 28.43
C VAL A 194 -37.93 4.67 27.29
N LEU A 195 -37.46 3.77 26.40
CA LEU A 195 -36.71 4.14 25.19
C LEU A 195 -37.59 4.85 24.15
N ALA A 196 -38.88 4.51 24.04
CA ALA A 196 -39.79 5.10 23.06
C ALA A 196 -40.17 6.56 23.38
N GLU A 197 -40.32 6.92 24.66
CA GLU A 197 -40.56 8.32 25.04
C GLU A 197 -39.31 9.19 24.86
N GLU A 198 -38.10 8.69 25.16
CA GLU A 198 -36.83 9.41 24.96
C GLU A 198 -36.41 9.54 23.49
N LEU A 199 -36.75 8.56 22.63
CA LEU A 199 -36.55 8.65 21.18
C LEU A 199 -37.40 9.79 20.56
N SER A 200 -38.59 10.06 21.09
CA SER A 200 -39.49 11.09 20.57
C SER A 200 -39.01 12.53 20.81
N GLU A 201 -38.26 12.76 21.89
CA GLU A 201 -37.63 14.07 22.17
C GLU A 201 -36.35 14.27 21.34
N LYS A 202 -35.57 13.21 21.12
CA LYS A 202 -34.38 13.25 20.25
C LYS A 202 -34.75 13.52 18.80
N GLU A 203 -35.81 12.89 18.28
CA GLU A 203 -36.32 13.13 16.92
C GLU A 203 -36.85 14.56 16.75
N LYS A 204 -37.46 15.17 17.78
CA LYS A 204 -37.87 16.58 17.75
C LYS A 204 -36.69 17.54 17.70
N LEU A 205 -35.63 17.27 18.48
CA LEU A 205 -34.43 18.12 18.53
C LEU A 205 -33.60 18.00 17.22
N GLU A 206 -33.51 16.79 16.67
CA GLU A 206 -32.85 16.55 15.38
C GLU A 206 -33.60 17.20 14.22
N LYS A 207 -34.93 17.21 14.25
CA LYS A 207 -35.75 17.88 13.23
C LYS A 207 -35.67 19.41 13.30
N GLU A 208 -35.63 19.99 14.51
CA GLU A 208 -35.36 21.43 14.70
C GLU A 208 -33.94 21.85 14.29
N LEU A 209 -32.94 20.95 14.39
CA LEU A 209 -31.59 21.19 13.88
C LEU A 209 -31.49 21.06 12.36
N LYS A 210 -32.16 20.05 11.77
CA LYS A 210 -32.19 19.84 10.31
C LYS A 210 -32.87 20.99 9.58
N GLU A 211 -33.99 21.50 10.10
CA GLU A 211 -34.71 22.64 9.52
C GLU A 211 -33.95 23.98 9.63
N LYS A 212 -32.91 24.07 10.49
CA LYS A 212 -32.00 25.23 10.55
C LYS A 212 -30.73 25.09 9.72
N LEU A 213 -30.45 23.90 9.18
CA LEU A 213 -29.20 23.59 8.46
C LEU A 213 -29.40 23.36 6.95
N GLU A 214 -30.62 23.40 6.45
CA GLU A 214 -30.88 23.38 5.00
C GLU A 214 -31.09 24.79 4.46
N PHE A 215 -30.04 25.41 3.94
CA PHE A 215 -30.07 26.19 2.69
C PHE A 215 -28.64 26.63 2.31
N GLY A 216 -28.14 26.10 1.19
CA GLY A 216 -27.01 26.67 0.45
C GLY A 216 -25.80 25.76 0.28
N MET A 217 -25.80 24.96 -0.80
CA MET A 217 -24.55 24.65 -1.50
C MET A 217 -23.93 25.97 -1.94
N TRP A 218 -22.81 26.40 -1.33
CA TRP A 218 -21.82 27.30 -1.94
C TRP A 218 -20.57 27.45 -1.06
N GLU A 219 -19.42 27.37 -1.71
CA GLU A 219 -18.07 27.81 -1.27
C GLU A 219 -17.67 27.56 0.20
N GLU A 220 -17.05 26.40 0.48
CA GLU A 220 -16.30 26.19 1.72
C GLU A 220 -14.98 27.00 1.69
N SER A 221 -15.05 28.26 2.08
CA SER A 221 -13.90 28.97 2.63
C SER A 221 -14.32 29.62 3.94
N PHE A 222 -13.95 29.02 5.07
CA PHE A 222 -14.30 29.54 6.39
C PHE A 222 -13.10 29.51 7.35
N GLU A 223 -12.67 30.71 7.74
CA GLU A 223 -12.15 31.09 9.07
C GLU A 223 -11.29 30.05 9.83
N GLY A 224 -10.20 29.58 9.20
CA GLY A 224 -9.06 28.98 9.91
C GLY A 224 -9.24 27.56 10.50
N ASN A 225 -10.42 26.96 10.41
CA ASN A 225 -10.67 25.57 10.86
C ASN A 225 -10.81 24.63 9.65
N THR A 226 -9.76 23.85 9.37
CA THR A 226 -9.76 22.86 8.28
C THR A 226 -10.16 21.49 8.79
N ASP A 227 -11.13 20.86 8.11
CA ASP A 227 -11.55 19.48 8.35
C ASP A 227 -10.34 18.54 8.19
N SER A 228 -10.06 17.72 9.20
CA SER A 228 -9.00 16.72 9.08
C SER A 228 -9.53 15.48 8.39
N LYS A 229 -8.91 15.09 7.27
CA LYS A 229 -9.25 13.85 6.56
C LYS A 229 -8.37 12.70 7.04
N LYS A 230 -8.89 11.47 6.99
CA LYS A 230 -8.20 10.25 7.45
C LYS A 230 -8.09 9.25 6.32
N TYR A 231 -6.92 8.62 6.23
CA TYR A 231 -6.55 7.70 5.16
C TYR A 231 -5.78 6.52 5.73
N GLY A 232 -5.71 5.42 5.00
CA GLY A 232 -4.97 4.23 5.38
C GLY A 232 -5.90 3.09 5.79
N ILE A 233 -5.49 2.33 6.80
CA ILE A 233 -6.11 1.07 7.25
C ILE A 233 -6.52 0.13 6.11
N PRO A 234 -5.70 -0.09 5.06
CA PRO A 234 -6.04 -1.06 4.04
C PRO A 234 -6.09 -2.48 4.65
N GLU A 235 -6.84 -3.43 4.09
CA GLU A 235 -7.46 -3.38 2.78
C GLU A 235 -8.99 -3.37 2.82
N HIS A 236 -9.60 -2.37 2.16
CA HIS A 236 -11.04 -2.23 1.99
C HIS A 236 -11.34 -1.73 0.58
N ALA A 237 -12.39 -2.26 -0.04
CA ALA A 237 -12.96 -1.70 -1.26
C ALA A 237 -13.82 -0.46 -0.91
N SER A 238 -13.19 0.61 -0.44
CA SER A 238 -13.82 1.85 0.03
C SER A 238 -13.13 3.08 -0.57
N SER A 239 -13.70 4.26 -0.34
CA SER A 239 -13.09 5.55 -0.69
C SER A 239 -11.72 5.76 -0.06
N PHE A 240 -10.87 6.55 -0.73
CA PHE A 240 -9.52 6.90 -0.24
C PHE A 240 -9.57 7.64 1.11
N ASN A 241 -10.41 8.68 1.20
CA ASN A 241 -10.76 9.29 2.49
C ASN A 241 -11.78 8.38 3.20
N LEU A 242 -11.43 7.93 4.40
CA LEU A 242 -12.21 6.96 5.16
C LEU A 242 -13.56 7.55 5.58
N LYS A 243 -14.63 6.76 5.51
CA LYS A 243 -15.97 7.24 5.84
C LYS A 243 -16.26 7.11 7.34
N ASN A 244 -17.27 7.84 7.79
CA ASN A 244 -17.74 7.75 9.16
C ASN A 244 -18.45 6.41 9.39
N THR A 245 -18.20 5.82 10.55
CA THR A 245 -18.89 4.61 11.03
C THR A 245 -19.76 4.88 12.26
N ARG A 246 -19.67 6.10 12.81
CA ARG A 246 -20.45 6.63 13.94
C ARG A 246 -20.75 8.13 13.73
N GLY A 247 -21.60 8.69 14.59
CA GLY A 247 -21.99 10.11 14.59
C GLY A 247 -23.27 10.40 13.79
N ASN A 248 -23.48 11.66 13.41
CA ASN A 248 -24.70 12.10 12.73
C ASN A 248 -24.70 11.79 11.22
N ASP A 249 -23.52 11.70 10.61
CA ASP A 249 -23.32 11.43 9.17
C ASP A 249 -22.70 10.05 8.96
N VAL A 250 -23.35 9.01 9.48
CA VAL A 250 -22.87 7.61 9.37
C VAL A 250 -22.97 7.15 7.92
N ALA A 251 -21.83 6.79 7.32
CA ALA A 251 -21.81 6.15 6.01
C ALA A 251 -21.90 4.62 6.14
N TYR A 252 -21.23 4.05 7.15
CA TYR A 252 -21.24 2.61 7.42
C TYR A 252 -21.72 2.32 8.84
N SER A 253 -22.66 1.38 9.01
CA SER A 253 -23.12 0.98 10.35
C SER A 253 -22.11 0.11 11.11
N GLU A 254 -21.14 -0.47 10.40
CA GLU A 254 -20.08 -1.33 10.94
C GLU A 254 -18.73 -0.57 10.96
N PRO A 255 -17.84 -0.85 11.92
CA PRO A 255 -16.49 -0.30 11.91
C PRO A 255 -15.69 -0.91 10.76
N TYR A 256 -14.63 -0.23 10.34
CA TYR A 256 -13.62 -0.86 9.47
C TYR A 256 -12.99 -2.04 10.18
N ARG A 257 -12.94 -3.20 9.52
CA ARG A 257 -12.38 -4.44 10.08
C ARG A 257 -11.00 -4.72 9.49
N LEU A 258 -10.03 -5.01 10.34
CA LEU A 258 -8.68 -5.44 9.95
C LEU A 258 -8.47 -6.88 10.41
N TYR A 259 -8.75 -7.80 9.50
CA TYR A 259 -8.51 -9.23 9.64
C TYR A 259 -8.44 -9.81 8.23
N ASN A 260 -7.39 -10.57 7.95
CA ASN A 260 -7.10 -11.05 6.60
C ASN A 260 -8.04 -12.21 6.24
N PHE A 261 -8.82 -12.04 5.16
CA PHE A 261 -9.82 -13.01 4.71
C PHE A 261 -9.67 -13.34 3.23
N ASP A 262 -10.06 -14.56 2.89
CA ASP A 262 -10.39 -14.92 1.52
C ASP A 262 -11.86 -14.57 1.25
N VAL A 263 -12.09 -13.35 0.77
CA VAL A 263 -13.45 -12.83 0.49
C VAL A 263 -13.82 -13.06 -0.96
N PHE A 264 -14.39 -14.24 -1.23
CA PHE A 264 -14.92 -14.58 -2.55
C PHE A 264 -15.95 -13.55 -3.01
N GLU A 265 -15.73 -13.00 -4.21
CA GLU A 265 -16.61 -12.02 -4.86
C GLU A 265 -16.92 -10.78 -4.00
N TYR A 266 -15.89 -10.20 -3.38
CA TYR A 266 -16.02 -9.05 -2.48
C TYR A 266 -16.82 -7.88 -3.07
N ILE A 267 -17.59 -7.20 -2.21
CA ILE A 267 -18.41 -6.03 -2.56
C ILE A 267 -17.61 -4.73 -2.48
N LEU A 268 -18.08 -3.74 -3.23
CA LEU A 268 -17.57 -2.37 -3.17
C LEU A 268 -18.29 -1.55 -2.10
N ASP A 269 -17.67 -0.43 -1.74
CA ASP A 269 -18.14 0.55 -0.78
C ASP A 269 -18.51 -0.05 0.60
N SER A 270 -17.58 -0.83 1.14
CA SER A 270 -17.78 -1.60 2.37
C SER A 270 -16.63 -1.47 3.37
N PRO A 271 -16.90 -1.44 4.68
CA PRO A 271 -15.87 -1.49 5.73
C PRO A 271 -15.38 -2.92 6.03
N MET A 272 -15.87 -3.94 5.31
CA MET A 272 -15.41 -5.33 5.44
C MET A 272 -13.93 -5.46 5.07
N GLY A 273 -13.14 -6.03 5.97
CA GLY A 273 -11.73 -6.36 5.68
C GLY A 273 -11.62 -7.34 4.52
N LEU A 274 -10.55 -7.19 3.73
CA LEU A 274 -10.20 -8.06 2.61
C LEU A 274 -8.97 -8.91 2.96
N TYR A 275 -7.99 -9.00 2.06
CA TYR A 275 -6.92 -9.99 2.15
C TYR A 275 -5.75 -9.54 3.03
N GLY A 276 -5.52 -8.22 3.14
CA GLY A 276 -4.43 -7.66 3.93
C GLY A 276 -4.89 -6.62 4.95
N SER A 277 -4.03 -6.39 5.95
CA SER A 277 -4.30 -5.47 7.06
C SER A 277 -3.06 -4.65 7.40
N ILE A 278 -3.10 -3.33 7.27
CA ILE A 278 -2.06 -2.45 7.80
C ILE A 278 -2.70 -1.49 8.80
N PRO A 279 -2.47 -1.64 10.12
CA PRO A 279 -3.09 -0.80 11.15
C PRO A 279 -2.43 0.59 11.25
N PHE A 280 -2.19 1.23 10.10
CA PHE A 280 -1.65 2.58 9.94
C PHE A 280 -2.73 3.53 9.46
N MET A 281 -2.80 4.71 10.06
CA MET A 281 -3.70 5.79 9.64
C MET A 281 -2.92 7.10 9.51
N MET A 282 -3.15 7.81 8.41
CA MET A 282 -2.67 9.16 8.18
C MET A 282 -3.82 10.14 8.38
N GLY A 283 -3.61 11.16 9.22
CA GLY A 283 -4.48 12.32 9.32
C GLY A 283 -3.84 13.54 8.67
N HIS A 284 -4.59 14.23 7.82
CA HIS A 284 -4.09 15.40 7.11
C HIS A 284 -5.05 16.58 7.25
N LYS A 285 -4.47 17.76 7.45
CA LYS A 285 -5.10 19.06 7.24
C LYS A 285 -4.07 20.02 6.66
N LYS A 286 -4.51 21.19 6.25
CA LYS A 286 -3.62 22.22 5.71
C LYS A 286 -2.48 22.53 6.68
N GLY A 287 -1.23 22.50 6.18
CA GLY A 287 -0.02 22.76 6.94
C GLY A 287 0.39 21.68 7.97
N ASN A 288 -0.37 20.59 8.14
CA ASN A 288 0.01 19.55 9.09
C ASN A 288 -0.54 18.15 8.77
N THR A 289 0.35 17.16 8.86
CA THR A 289 0.07 15.75 8.64
C THR A 289 0.63 14.94 9.78
N VAL A 290 -0.14 13.99 10.28
CA VAL A 290 0.24 13.08 11.35
C VAL A 290 -0.03 11.66 10.87
N GLY A 291 0.89 10.75 11.17
CA GLY A 291 0.63 9.32 11.05
C GLY A 291 0.45 8.69 12.42
N MET A 292 -0.29 7.60 12.50
CA MET A 292 -0.19 6.67 13.62
C MET A 292 -0.27 5.23 13.13
N PHE A 293 0.33 4.29 13.85
CA PHE A 293 -0.03 2.89 13.72
C PHE A 293 -0.05 2.21 15.08
N TRP A 294 -1.00 1.29 15.25
CA TRP A 294 -1.03 0.39 16.40
C TRP A 294 -0.41 -0.94 15.99
N MET A 295 0.75 -1.25 16.56
CA MET A 295 1.49 -2.49 16.28
C MET A 295 0.82 -3.70 16.95
N ASN A 296 -0.26 -4.20 16.34
CA ASN A 296 -1.03 -5.34 16.82
C ASN A 296 -1.50 -6.20 15.64
N SER A 297 -1.26 -7.52 15.70
CA SER A 297 -1.59 -8.48 14.63
C SER A 297 -2.87 -9.28 14.86
N ALA A 298 -3.61 -9.01 15.94
CA ALA A 298 -4.91 -9.61 16.18
C ALA A 298 -5.99 -9.00 15.28
N GLU A 299 -7.21 -9.55 15.33
CA GLU A 299 -8.38 -8.91 14.73
C GLU A 299 -8.58 -7.52 15.31
N MET A 300 -8.75 -6.52 14.44
CA MET A 300 -9.06 -5.15 14.86
C MET A 300 -10.32 -4.60 14.23
N TRP A 301 -10.96 -3.68 14.95
CA TRP A 301 -12.08 -2.88 14.50
C TRP A 301 -11.77 -1.39 14.74
N VAL A 302 -12.10 -0.55 13.76
CA VAL A 302 -11.82 0.89 13.80
C VAL A 302 -13.10 1.66 13.49
N ASP A 303 -13.62 2.31 14.52
CA ASP A 303 -14.69 3.28 14.38
C ASP A 303 -14.11 4.67 14.06
N ILE A 304 -14.81 5.42 13.20
CA ILE A 304 -14.44 6.77 12.77
C ILE A 304 -15.64 7.69 12.91
N GLU A 305 -15.46 8.80 13.59
CA GLU A 305 -16.48 9.83 13.78
C GLU A 305 -15.89 11.21 13.50
N ARG A 306 -16.55 11.98 12.63
CA ARG A 306 -16.22 13.39 12.40
C ARG A 306 -17.17 14.24 13.23
N GLU A 307 -16.62 15.03 14.13
CA GLU A 307 -17.38 15.88 15.02
C GLU A 307 -16.97 17.34 14.87
N VAL A 308 -17.91 18.23 15.17
CA VAL A 308 -17.62 19.64 15.42
C VAL A 308 -17.61 19.85 16.92
N GLU A 309 -16.45 20.19 17.48
CA GLU A 309 -16.35 20.52 18.89
C GLU A 309 -17.19 21.77 19.19
N LEU A 310 -18.23 21.64 20.01
CA LEU A 310 -19.26 22.68 20.20
C LEU A 310 -18.70 24.01 20.73
N LYS A 311 -17.61 23.99 21.51
CA LYS A 311 -17.02 25.19 22.13
C LYS A 311 -16.11 25.96 21.18
N THR A 312 -15.24 25.25 20.47
CA THR A 312 -14.22 25.85 19.59
C THR A 312 -14.69 25.93 18.13
N ARG A 313 -15.80 25.24 17.81
CA ARG A 313 -16.26 24.94 16.44
C ARG A 313 -15.18 24.27 15.58
N ALA A 314 -14.18 23.64 16.21
CA ALA A 314 -13.14 22.92 15.49
C ALA A 314 -13.71 21.61 14.97
N LYS A 315 -13.46 21.32 13.69
CA LYS A 315 -13.71 19.99 13.11
C LYS A 315 -12.61 19.05 13.59
N GLN A 316 -12.99 17.91 14.14
CA GLN A 316 -12.07 16.87 14.59
C GLN A 316 -12.54 15.50 14.13
N THR A 317 -11.60 14.58 13.94
CA THR A 317 -11.93 13.18 13.71
C THR A 317 -11.49 12.35 14.90
N VAL A 318 -12.46 11.71 15.53
CA VAL A 318 -12.29 10.74 16.59
C VAL A 318 -12.19 9.36 15.96
N THR A 319 -11.21 8.57 16.39
CA THR A 319 -11.09 7.17 15.96
C THR A 319 -11.01 6.27 17.17
N HIS A 320 -11.83 5.22 17.21
CA HIS A 320 -11.84 4.23 18.27
C HIS A 320 -11.35 2.89 17.72
N TRP A 321 -10.19 2.47 18.20
CA TRP A 321 -9.53 1.24 17.78
C TRP A 321 -9.72 0.16 18.85
N SER A 322 -10.06 -1.04 18.42
CA SER A 322 -10.24 -2.20 19.28
C SER A 322 -9.51 -3.40 18.70
N ALA A 323 -8.68 -4.08 19.49
CA ALA A 323 -8.00 -5.32 19.11
C ALA A 323 -8.44 -6.47 20.01
N GLU A 324 -8.50 -7.69 19.48
CA GLU A 324 -8.95 -8.87 20.24
C GLU A 324 -7.98 -9.28 21.36
N SER A 325 -6.68 -9.13 21.13
CA SER A 325 -5.63 -9.54 22.06
C SER A 325 -4.36 -8.69 21.88
N GLY A 326 -3.29 -9.05 22.60
CA GLY A 326 -2.02 -8.34 22.59
C GLY A 326 -2.00 -7.05 23.42
N ILE A 327 -0.85 -6.39 23.44
CA ILE A 327 -0.66 -5.13 24.18
C ILE A 327 -1.10 -3.91 23.36
N LEU A 328 -1.24 -2.76 24.04
CA LEU A 328 -1.30 -1.48 23.35
C LEU A 328 0.14 -1.03 23.09
N ASP A 329 0.51 -0.94 21.81
CA ASP A 329 1.82 -0.45 21.36
C ASP A 329 1.61 0.47 20.15
N LEU A 330 1.49 1.77 20.44
CA LEU A 330 1.04 2.80 19.52
C LEU A 330 2.20 3.72 19.15
N PHE A 331 2.44 3.88 17.86
CA PHE A 331 3.39 4.84 17.32
C PHE A 331 2.66 6.03 16.72
N VAL A 332 3.14 7.24 16.99
CA VAL A 332 2.60 8.49 16.43
C VAL A 332 3.73 9.29 15.78
N MET A 333 3.60 9.55 14.48
CA MET A 333 4.58 10.22 13.63
C MET A 333 4.11 11.63 13.35
N LEU A 334 4.89 12.63 13.77
CA LEU A 334 4.41 14.01 13.87
C LEU A 334 4.58 14.85 12.58
N GLY A 335 4.99 14.26 11.46
CA GLY A 335 5.13 14.94 10.17
C GLY A 335 6.14 16.11 10.21
N PRO A 336 5.80 17.31 9.69
CA PRO A 336 4.43 17.79 9.37
C PRO A 336 3.89 17.52 7.95
N THR A 337 4.68 16.99 7.02
CA THR A 337 4.22 16.73 5.63
C THR A 337 3.87 15.26 5.39
N PRO A 338 3.05 14.91 4.37
CA PRO A 338 2.79 13.52 4.01
C PRO A 338 4.09 12.74 3.71
N ARG A 339 5.06 13.38 3.04
CA ARG A 339 6.38 12.80 2.75
C ARG A 339 7.21 12.51 3.99
N GLU A 340 7.13 13.34 5.01
CA GLU A 340 7.81 13.10 6.29
C GLU A 340 7.14 11.97 7.06
N VAL A 341 5.80 11.92 7.11
CA VAL A 341 5.07 10.82 7.74
C VAL A 341 5.43 9.47 7.10
N SER A 342 5.42 9.37 5.76
CA SER A 342 5.84 8.14 5.08
C SER A 342 7.31 7.78 5.36
N SER A 343 8.20 8.78 5.40
CA SER A 343 9.61 8.58 5.76
C SER A 343 9.78 8.07 7.19
N GLN A 344 9.05 8.64 8.15
CA GLN A 344 9.03 8.25 9.56
C GLN A 344 8.51 6.82 9.71
N TYR A 345 7.34 6.52 9.12
CA TYR A 345 6.72 5.21 9.14
C TYR A 345 7.65 4.11 8.59
N THR A 346 8.21 4.33 7.41
CA THR A 346 9.10 3.35 6.76
C THR A 346 10.50 3.32 7.37
N SER A 347 10.88 4.29 8.21
CA SER A 347 12.09 4.15 9.04
C SER A 347 11.91 3.13 10.16
N LEU A 348 10.67 2.93 10.63
CA LEU A 348 10.31 1.96 11.67
C LEU A 348 10.03 0.58 11.07
N THR A 349 9.28 0.55 9.96
CA THR A 349 8.79 -0.69 9.33
C THR A 349 9.62 -1.12 8.13
N GLY A 350 10.69 -0.40 7.81
CA GLY A 350 11.57 -0.67 6.68
C GLY A 350 11.10 -0.05 5.36
N LYS A 351 12.07 0.20 4.48
CA LYS A 351 11.82 0.79 3.17
C LYS A 351 11.29 -0.25 2.18
N PRO A 352 10.45 0.14 1.21
CA PRO A 352 10.09 -0.71 0.09
C PRO A 352 11.31 -1.34 -0.58
N ALA A 353 11.25 -2.63 -0.90
CA ALA A 353 12.31 -3.29 -1.66
C ALA A 353 12.36 -2.71 -3.09
N LEU A 354 13.58 -2.43 -3.60
CA LEU A 354 13.76 -2.06 -4.99
C LEU A 354 13.40 -3.25 -5.90
N PRO A 355 12.32 -3.18 -6.70
CA PRO A 355 11.92 -4.27 -7.56
C PRO A 355 12.97 -4.59 -8.63
N GLN A 356 12.88 -5.78 -9.21
CA GLN A 356 13.54 -6.03 -10.48
C GLN A 356 12.89 -5.20 -11.60
N LEU A 357 13.67 -4.78 -12.59
CA LEU A 357 13.16 -3.98 -13.71
C LEU A 357 12.01 -4.69 -14.46
N PHE A 358 12.09 -6.02 -14.61
CA PHE A 358 11.04 -6.79 -15.27
C PHE A 358 9.72 -6.77 -14.46
N ALA A 359 9.79 -6.67 -13.14
CA ALA A 359 8.63 -6.79 -12.25
C ALA A 359 7.72 -5.55 -12.31
N ILE A 360 8.28 -4.41 -12.71
CA ILE A 360 7.50 -3.20 -12.95
C ILE A 360 7.09 -3.07 -14.43
N ALA A 361 7.21 -4.12 -15.25
CA ALA A 361 6.72 -4.12 -16.63
C ALA A 361 5.33 -4.80 -16.72
N TYR A 362 4.94 -5.34 -17.89
CA TYR A 362 3.64 -6.00 -18.07
C TYR A 362 3.72 -7.51 -17.77
N HIS A 363 2.75 -7.98 -17.00
CA HIS A 363 2.58 -9.37 -16.56
C HIS A 363 1.32 -9.98 -17.17
N GLN A 364 1.45 -11.15 -17.81
CA GLN A 364 0.33 -11.89 -18.38
C GLN A 364 0.05 -13.15 -17.55
N CYS A 365 -1.18 -13.30 -17.07
CA CYS A 365 -1.66 -14.41 -16.26
C CYS A 365 -3.09 -14.82 -16.65
N ARG A 366 -3.48 -16.03 -16.25
CA ARG A 366 -4.87 -16.52 -16.12
C ARG A 366 -4.89 -17.82 -15.31
N TRP A 367 -6.04 -18.16 -14.75
CA TRP A 367 -6.35 -19.50 -14.29
C TRP A 367 -6.97 -20.30 -15.45
N ASN A 368 -6.33 -21.29 -16.05
CA ASN A 368 -4.90 -21.55 -16.11
C ASN A 368 -4.43 -21.41 -17.57
N TYR A 369 -3.11 -21.33 -17.79
CA TYR A 369 -2.56 -21.86 -19.05
C TYR A 369 -2.47 -23.37 -18.95
N ASN A 370 -2.88 -24.05 -20.01
CA ASN A 370 -3.20 -25.47 -19.95
C ASN A 370 -1.95 -26.35 -19.85
N ASP A 371 -0.91 -26.04 -20.61
CA ASP A 371 0.30 -26.85 -20.77
C ASP A 371 1.45 -26.03 -21.39
N GLU A 372 2.60 -26.68 -21.64
CA GLU A 372 3.76 -26.07 -22.32
C GLU A 372 3.45 -25.55 -23.74
N ALA A 373 2.51 -26.18 -24.45
CA ALA A 373 2.14 -25.77 -25.80
C ALA A 373 1.35 -24.45 -25.77
N ASP A 374 0.41 -24.31 -24.84
CA ASP A 374 -0.33 -23.07 -24.59
C ASP A 374 0.61 -21.93 -24.19
N VAL A 375 1.55 -22.19 -23.28
CA VAL A 375 2.59 -21.21 -22.90
C VAL A 375 3.40 -20.75 -24.12
N LYS A 376 3.82 -21.71 -24.96
CA LYS A 376 4.58 -21.42 -26.19
C LYS A 376 3.75 -20.60 -27.19
N GLU A 377 2.47 -20.94 -27.38
CA GLU A 377 1.56 -20.23 -28.27
C GLU A 377 1.34 -18.79 -27.80
N VAL A 378 1.02 -18.58 -26.53
CA VAL A 378 0.81 -17.25 -25.94
C VAL A 378 2.06 -16.40 -26.09
N ASN A 379 3.24 -16.95 -25.76
CA ASN A 379 4.51 -16.25 -25.92
C ASN A 379 4.78 -15.86 -27.39
N ALA A 380 4.48 -16.73 -28.35
CA ALA A 380 4.64 -16.45 -29.77
C ALA A 380 3.67 -15.37 -30.25
N LYS A 381 2.41 -15.39 -29.80
CA LYS A 381 1.40 -14.39 -30.17
C LYS A 381 1.74 -12.99 -29.67
N PHE A 382 2.35 -12.85 -28.49
CA PHE A 382 2.87 -11.53 -28.07
C PHE A 382 3.89 -10.96 -29.07
N ASP A 383 4.77 -11.80 -29.60
CA ASP A 383 5.74 -11.38 -30.63
C ASP A 383 5.04 -11.11 -31.97
N GLU A 384 4.09 -11.95 -32.39
CA GLU A 384 3.28 -11.78 -33.61
C GLU A 384 2.51 -10.46 -33.62
N TYR A 385 1.83 -10.15 -32.51
CA TYR A 385 1.05 -8.93 -32.36
C TYR A 385 1.91 -7.75 -31.90
N GLU A 386 3.24 -7.88 -31.79
CA GLU A 386 4.16 -6.82 -31.33
C GLU A 386 3.77 -6.16 -29.99
N ILE A 387 3.24 -6.94 -29.06
CA ILE A 387 2.84 -6.51 -27.73
C ILE A 387 3.96 -6.90 -26.76
N PRO A 388 4.63 -5.93 -26.09
CA PRO A 388 5.68 -6.27 -25.16
C PRO A 388 5.11 -6.81 -23.85
N TYR A 389 5.78 -7.82 -23.29
CA TYR A 389 5.48 -8.37 -21.97
C TYR A 389 6.75 -8.96 -21.34
N ASP A 390 6.81 -9.00 -20.02
CA ASP A 390 7.99 -9.47 -19.29
C ASP A 390 7.78 -10.79 -18.56
N VAL A 391 6.55 -11.09 -18.11
CA VAL A 391 6.30 -12.26 -17.26
C VAL A 391 5.07 -13.03 -17.71
N LEU A 392 5.22 -14.34 -17.89
CA LEU A 392 4.12 -15.29 -18.04
C LEU A 392 3.92 -16.06 -16.73
N TRP A 393 2.68 -16.20 -16.29
CA TRP A 393 2.33 -16.77 -14.99
C TRP A 393 1.65 -18.13 -15.13
N LEU A 394 1.97 -19.04 -14.23
CA LEU A 394 1.33 -20.35 -14.10
C LEU A 394 0.64 -20.43 -12.74
N ASP A 395 -0.69 -20.54 -12.81
CA ASP A 395 -1.59 -20.71 -11.67
C ASP A 395 -1.68 -22.21 -11.29
N ILE A 396 -2.52 -22.60 -10.32
CA ILE A 396 -2.44 -23.85 -9.56
C ILE A 396 -2.48 -25.14 -10.41
N GLU A 397 -3.07 -25.11 -11.61
CA GLU A 397 -3.16 -26.30 -12.48
C GLU A 397 -1.83 -26.72 -13.12
N HIS A 398 -0.72 -26.00 -12.88
CA HIS A 398 0.62 -26.43 -13.31
C HIS A 398 1.24 -27.50 -12.40
N THR A 399 0.71 -27.66 -11.19
CA THR A 399 1.22 -28.59 -10.17
C THR A 399 0.69 -30.01 -10.38
N ASP A 400 1.42 -31.02 -9.89
CA ASP A 400 0.89 -32.38 -9.79
C ASP A 400 -0.13 -32.45 -8.64
N GLY A 401 -1.42 -32.43 -8.97
CA GLY A 401 -2.49 -32.65 -7.99
C GLY A 401 -2.49 -31.68 -6.81
N LYS A 402 -2.03 -30.44 -7.04
CA LYS A 402 -2.00 -29.31 -6.08
C LYS A 402 -0.97 -29.54 -4.98
N LYS A 403 0.08 -30.31 -5.31
CA LYS A 403 1.32 -30.43 -4.53
C LYS A 403 2.29 -29.37 -5.00
N TYR A 404 2.52 -28.33 -4.19
CA TYR A 404 3.47 -27.27 -4.54
C TYR A 404 4.91 -27.80 -4.68
N PHE A 405 5.78 -27.03 -5.35
CA PHE A 405 7.14 -27.46 -5.73
C PHE A 405 7.20 -28.67 -6.68
N THR A 406 6.09 -29.01 -7.33
CA THR A 406 5.99 -30.07 -8.34
C THR A 406 5.40 -29.54 -9.64
N TRP A 407 5.49 -30.33 -10.71
CA TRP A 407 4.94 -30.04 -12.03
C TRP A 407 4.06 -31.20 -12.47
N ASP A 408 2.91 -30.93 -13.09
CA ASP A 408 2.11 -31.95 -13.76
C ASP A 408 2.93 -32.52 -14.93
N GLU A 409 3.37 -33.78 -14.83
CA GLU A 409 4.29 -34.40 -15.79
C GLU A 409 3.68 -34.59 -17.19
N VAL A 410 2.35 -34.51 -17.34
CA VAL A 410 1.67 -34.61 -18.64
C VAL A 410 1.59 -33.24 -19.31
N LYS A 411 1.23 -32.20 -18.56
CA LYS A 411 1.07 -30.83 -19.08
C LYS A 411 2.39 -30.07 -19.17
N PHE A 412 3.30 -30.33 -18.23
CA PHE A 412 4.59 -29.65 -18.07
C PHE A 412 5.74 -30.65 -17.93
N PRO A 413 5.99 -31.50 -18.96
CA PRO A 413 7.05 -32.52 -18.93
C PRO A 413 8.48 -31.95 -18.96
N THR A 414 8.68 -30.73 -19.46
CA THR A 414 10.00 -30.10 -19.67
C THR A 414 10.07 -28.66 -19.15
N PRO A 415 9.74 -28.42 -17.86
CA PRO A 415 9.51 -27.07 -17.34
C PRO A 415 10.75 -26.16 -17.43
N GLN A 416 11.95 -26.72 -17.34
CA GLN A 416 13.21 -25.99 -17.54
C GLN A 416 13.36 -25.49 -18.98
N GLU A 417 13.00 -26.29 -19.98
CA GLU A 417 13.07 -25.88 -21.37
C GLU A 417 12.06 -24.75 -21.66
N MET A 418 10.83 -24.91 -21.18
CA MET A 418 9.79 -23.86 -21.26
C MET A 418 10.30 -22.53 -20.68
N GLN A 419 10.84 -22.54 -19.46
CA GLN A 419 11.39 -21.34 -18.80
C GLN A 419 12.58 -20.75 -19.57
N ASN A 420 13.51 -21.60 -20.05
CA ASN A 420 14.67 -21.16 -20.82
C ASN A 420 14.27 -20.55 -22.16
N ASN A 421 13.21 -21.05 -22.79
CA ASN A 421 12.68 -20.49 -24.04
C ASN A 421 12.09 -19.08 -23.84
N LEU A 422 11.41 -18.82 -22.72
CA LEU A 422 11.02 -17.46 -22.33
C LEU A 422 12.25 -16.59 -22.05
N ALA A 423 13.21 -17.09 -21.27
CA ALA A 423 14.41 -16.36 -20.85
C ALA A 423 15.25 -15.85 -22.04
N LYS A 424 15.35 -16.62 -23.14
CA LYS A 424 16.03 -16.21 -24.38
C LYS A 424 15.49 -14.90 -24.98
N THR A 425 14.24 -14.54 -24.69
CA THR A 425 13.59 -13.31 -25.16
C THR A 425 13.58 -12.20 -24.09
N GLY A 426 14.34 -12.36 -23.01
CA GLY A 426 14.40 -11.41 -21.90
C GLY A 426 13.24 -11.54 -20.90
N ARG A 427 12.35 -12.53 -21.09
CA ARG A 427 11.14 -12.74 -20.27
C ARG A 427 11.43 -13.64 -19.07
N LYS A 428 10.46 -13.73 -18.16
CA LYS A 428 10.49 -14.50 -16.92
C LYS A 428 9.21 -15.31 -16.78
N MET A 429 9.22 -16.26 -15.85
CA MET A 429 8.05 -17.01 -15.45
C MET A 429 7.75 -16.79 -13.97
N VAL A 430 6.48 -16.84 -13.60
CA VAL A 430 6.05 -16.93 -12.19
C VAL A 430 5.19 -18.15 -12.00
N THR A 431 5.41 -18.92 -10.92
CA THR A 431 4.55 -20.02 -10.50
C THR A 431 3.92 -19.71 -9.15
N ILE A 432 2.65 -20.10 -8.99
CA ILE A 432 1.95 -20.02 -7.71
C ILE A 432 2.44 -21.09 -6.72
N ILE A 433 2.59 -20.71 -5.44
CA ILE A 433 2.96 -21.56 -4.32
C ILE A 433 2.22 -21.06 -3.07
N ASP A 434 1.26 -21.84 -2.57
CA ASP A 434 0.40 -21.44 -1.45
C ASP A 434 0.86 -22.09 -0.12
N PRO A 435 0.38 -21.62 1.05
CA PRO A 435 0.90 -22.10 2.33
C PRO A 435 0.33 -23.45 2.81
N HIS A 436 -0.71 -23.95 2.12
CA HIS A 436 -1.35 -25.22 2.47
C HIS A 436 -0.66 -26.37 1.74
N LEU A 437 -0.21 -27.37 2.49
CA LEU A 437 0.42 -28.57 1.95
C LEU A 437 -0.58 -29.71 1.93
N LYS A 438 -0.78 -30.33 0.76
CA LYS A 438 -1.58 -31.56 0.63
C LYS A 438 -1.10 -32.59 1.67
N LYS A 439 -2.01 -33.12 2.47
CA LYS A 439 -1.69 -34.20 3.41
C LYS A 439 -1.55 -35.51 2.64
N ASP A 440 -0.31 -35.86 2.31
CA ASP A 440 0.05 -37.05 1.53
C ASP A 440 1.45 -37.52 1.94
N ASP A 441 1.56 -38.74 2.49
CA ASP A 441 2.84 -39.30 2.95
C ASP A 441 3.82 -39.59 1.79
N ASN A 442 3.36 -39.54 0.53
CA ASN A 442 4.21 -39.64 -0.67
C ASN A 442 4.66 -38.27 -1.20
N TYR A 443 4.12 -37.17 -0.67
CA TYR A 443 4.53 -35.82 -1.02
C TYR A 443 5.67 -35.37 -0.10
N TYR A 444 6.87 -35.24 -0.67
CA TYR A 444 8.11 -35.04 0.11
C TYR A 444 8.07 -33.81 1.03
N VAL A 445 7.53 -32.67 0.57
CA VAL A 445 7.47 -31.44 1.38
C VAL A 445 6.56 -31.65 2.60
N SER A 446 5.37 -32.24 2.42
CA SER A 446 4.45 -32.55 3.52
C SER A 446 5.07 -33.54 4.50
N LYS A 447 5.69 -34.61 3.99
CA LYS A 447 6.37 -35.64 4.80
C LYS A 447 7.51 -35.05 5.63
N GLU A 448 8.36 -34.21 5.05
CA GLU A 448 9.49 -33.58 5.74
C GLU A 448 9.01 -32.56 6.78
N ALA A 449 8.02 -31.73 6.44
CA ALA A 449 7.43 -30.77 7.36
C ALA A 449 6.83 -31.46 8.60
N LYS A 450 6.14 -32.59 8.40
CA LYS A 450 5.60 -33.43 9.46
C LYS A 450 6.71 -34.01 10.35
N ALA A 451 7.77 -34.55 9.74
CA ALA A 451 8.89 -35.14 10.47
C ALA A 451 9.66 -34.11 11.32
N LEU A 452 9.64 -32.85 10.91
CA LEU A 452 10.27 -31.72 11.59
C LEU A 452 9.34 -30.96 12.56
N ASP A 453 8.08 -31.41 12.70
CA ASP A 453 7.07 -30.81 13.58
C ASP A 453 6.78 -29.32 13.26
N LEU A 454 6.63 -28.98 11.97
CA LEU A 454 6.55 -27.59 11.50
C LEU A 454 5.13 -27.07 11.22
N PHE A 455 4.10 -27.87 11.49
CA PHE A 455 2.72 -27.49 11.21
C PHE A 455 2.09 -26.72 12.37
N VAL A 456 1.18 -25.80 12.03
CA VAL A 456 0.25 -25.19 13.00
C VAL A 456 -0.50 -26.29 13.72
N LYS A 457 -0.78 -26.10 15.01
CA LYS A 457 -1.43 -27.11 15.84
C LYS A 457 -2.88 -26.74 16.14
N ASN A 458 -3.70 -27.75 16.39
CA ASN A 458 -4.98 -27.60 17.09
C ASN A 458 -4.72 -27.28 18.57
N LYS A 459 -5.74 -26.77 19.28
CA LYS A 459 -5.68 -26.53 20.74
C LYS A 459 -5.33 -27.74 21.60
N ASP A 460 -5.54 -28.96 21.09
CA ASP A 460 -5.23 -30.23 21.77
C ASP A 460 -3.82 -30.78 21.44
N GLY A 461 -3.07 -30.07 20.58
CA GLY A 461 -1.67 -30.36 20.24
C GLY A 461 -1.46 -31.19 18.97
N GLY A 462 -2.53 -31.70 18.33
CA GLY A 462 -2.42 -32.37 17.01
C GLY A 462 -2.13 -31.37 15.89
N ASP A 463 -1.60 -31.84 14.75
CA ASP A 463 -1.45 -30.98 13.57
C ASP A 463 -2.82 -30.46 13.11
N PHE A 464 -2.91 -29.18 12.78
CA PHE A 464 -4.10 -28.61 12.19
C PHE A 464 -4.31 -29.15 10.77
N GLU A 465 -5.53 -29.59 10.51
CA GLU A 465 -5.99 -30.11 9.22
C GLU A 465 -7.25 -29.37 8.78
N GLY A 466 -7.36 -29.14 7.47
CA GLY A 466 -8.45 -28.41 6.86
C GLY A 466 -8.50 -28.63 5.36
N TRP A 467 -9.49 -28.05 4.70
CA TRP A 467 -9.67 -28.20 3.26
C TRP A 467 -9.22 -26.93 2.52
N CYS A 468 -8.47 -27.12 1.44
CA CYS A 468 -8.17 -26.09 0.44
C CYS A 468 -8.06 -26.75 -0.96
N TRP A 469 -7.34 -26.16 -1.91
CA TRP A 469 -7.24 -26.66 -3.29
C TRP A 469 -6.88 -28.15 -3.44
N PRO A 470 -5.92 -28.73 -2.68
CA PRO A 470 -5.58 -30.14 -2.81
C PRO A 470 -6.52 -31.09 -2.05
N GLY A 471 -7.60 -30.58 -1.44
CA GLY A 471 -8.44 -31.31 -0.48
C GLY A 471 -7.87 -31.20 0.93
N ASN A 472 -7.76 -32.33 1.64
CA ASN A 472 -7.21 -32.36 3.00
C ASN A 472 -5.75 -31.88 3.01
N SER A 473 -5.49 -30.86 3.82
CA SER A 473 -4.24 -30.08 3.82
C SER A 473 -3.81 -29.73 5.24
N GLN A 474 -2.53 -29.41 5.39
CA GLN A 474 -1.89 -28.92 6.62
C GLN A 474 -1.13 -27.62 6.32
N TRP A 475 -1.01 -26.72 7.29
CA TRP A 475 -0.38 -25.41 7.08
C TRP A 475 0.90 -25.29 7.90
N LEU A 476 1.98 -24.85 7.25
CA LEU A 476 3.23 -24.53 7.95
C LEU A 476 3.02 -23.36 8.92
N ASP A 477 3.66 -23.43 10.07
CA ASP A 477 3.64 -22.33 11.04
C ASP A 477 4.74 -21.32 10.72
N TYR A 478 4.46 -20.34 9.87
CA TYR A 478 5.44 -19.31 9.52
C TYR A 478 5.84 -18.39 10.68
N THR A 479 5.22 -18.49 11.86
CA THR A 479 5.71 -17.81 13.06
C THR A 479 6.96 -18.49 13.62
N ASP A 480 7.13 -19.80 13.39
CA ASP A 480 8.34 -20.55 13.74
C ASP A 480 9.49 -20.19 12.76
N PRO A 481 10.63 -19.64 13.25
CA PRO A 481 11.81 -19.44 12.41
C PRO A 481 12.31 -20.72 11.71
N LYS A 482 12.11 -21.91 12.28
CA LYS A 482 12.48 -23.19 11.65
C LYS A 482 11.60 -23.49 10.45
N ALA A 483 10.30 -23.25 10.53
CA ALA A 483 9.38 -23.44 9.40
C ALA A 483 9.69 -22.48 8.26
N ARG A 484 9.99 -21.20 8.56
CA ARG A 484 10.44 -20.24 7.54
C ARG A 484 11.74 -20.67 6.87
N LYS A 485 12.71 -21.16 7.65
CA LYS A 485 13.96 -21.68 7.10
C LYS A 485 13.72 -22.90 6.21
N PHE A 486 12.93 -23.87 6.68
CA PHE A 486 12.54 -25.05 5.90
C PHE A 486 11.89 -24.64 4.58
N TRP A 487 10.95 -23.70 4.62
CA TRP A 487 10.27 -23.16 3.44
C TRP A 487 11.26 -22.52 2.46
N ALA A 488 12.17 -21.66 2.94
CA ALA A 488 13.19 -21.04 2.12
C ALA A 488 14.11 -22.07 1.43
N GLU A 489 14.43 -23.18 2.10
CA GLU A 489 15.26 -24.27 1.54
C GLU A 489 14.57 -25.04 0.41
N GLN A 490 13.24 -25.03 0.34
CA GLN A 490 12.50 -25.65 -0.77
C GLN A 490 12.73 -24.92 -2.11
N PHE A 491 13.14 -23.65 -2.10
CA PHE A 491 13.40 -22.86 -3.31
C PHE A 491 14.78 -23.09 -3.96
N LYS A 492 15.67 -23.85 -3.30
CA LYS A 492 16.95 -24.25 -3.91
C LYS A 492 16.67 -25.03 -5.21
N PHE A 493 17.53 -24.87 -6.22
CA PHE A 493 17.32 -25.52 -7.53
C PHE A 493 17.32 -27.05 -7.42
N GLU A 494 18.03 -27.61 -6.44
CA GLU A 494 18.08 -29.04 -6.16
C GLU A 494 16.80 -29.55 -5.49
N SER A 495 16.13 -28.69 -4.72
CA SER A 495 14.87 -28.98 -4.03
C SER A 495 13.67 -28.78 -4.97
N TYR A 496 13.53 -27.58 -5.56
CA TYR A 496 12.49 -27.27 -6.54
C TYR A 496 12.93 -27.70 -7.95
N LYS A 497 12.89 -29.01 -8.18
CA LYS A 497 13.24 -29.60 -9.47
C LYS A 497 12.36 -29.00 -10.57
N GLY A 498 12.98 -28.71 -11.72
CA GLY A 498 12.31 -28.04 -12.83
C GLY A 498 12.40 -26.51 -12.81
N SER A 499 12.75 -25.88 -11.68
CA SER A 499 12.95 -24.43 -11.59
C SER A 499 14.27 -23.95 -12.20
N THR A 500 14.31 -22.68 -12.63
CA THR A 500 15.50 -22.00 -13.15
C THR A 500 15.64 -20.60 -12.55
N SER A 501 16.75 -19.89 -12.83
CA SER A 501 16.97 -18.52 -12.36
C SER A 501 15.97 -17.50 -12.92
N SER A 502 15.21 -17.85 -13.97
CA SER A 502 14.17 -16.99 -14.56
C SER A 502 12.77 -17.21 -13.96
N LEU A 503 12.62 -18.15 -13.00
CA LEU A 503 11.36 -18.46 -12.32
C LEU A 503 11.20 -17.68 -11.02
N TYR A 504 10.08 -17.02 -10.81
CA TYR A 504 9.73 -16.30 -9.59
C TYR A 504 8.42 -16.82 -9.00
N THR A 505 7.99 -16.27 -7.86
CA THR A 505 6.92 -16.90 -7.07
C THR A 505 5.75 -15.96 -6.84
N TRP A 506 4.56 -16.56 -6.83
CA TRP A 506 3.33 -15.97 -6.39
C TRP A 506 2.86 -16.74 -5.14
N ASN A 507 2.73 -16.08 -4.01
CA ASN A 507 2.07 -16.62 -2.83
C ASN A 507 0.62 -16.16 -2.81
N ASP A 508 -0.30 -17.12 -2.87
CA ASP A 508 -1.72 -16.90 -2.73
C ASP A 508 -2.27 -17.65 -1.51
N MET A 509 -3.55 -17.43 -1.20
CA MET A 509 -4.29 -18.20 -0.18
C MET A 509 -3.67 -18.09 1.22
N ASN A 510 -2.98 -16.98 1.50
CA ASN A 510 -2.06 -16.86 2.62
C ASN A 510 -2.51 -15.97 3.76
N GLU A 511 -3.82 -15.73 3.84
CA GLU A 511 -4.46 -15.08 4.97
C GLU A 511 -4.22 -15.78 6.32
N PRO A 512 -4.32 -17.13 6.49
CA PRO A 512 -4.47 -18.23 5.51
C PRO A 512 -5.92 -18.56 5.11
N SER A 513 -6.13 -18.90 3.85
CA SER A 513 -7.43 -19.41 3.37
C SER A 513 -7.61 -20.89 3.75
N VAL A 514 -8.73 -21.20 4.38
CA VAL A 514 -9.18 -22.53 4.80
C VAL A 514 -10.66 -22.68 4.45
N PHE A 515 -10.99 -23.41 3.39
CA PHE A 515 -12.36 -23.52 2.88
C PHE A 515 -13.35 -24.12 3.89
N SER A 516 -12.86 -24.99 4.78
CA SER A 516 -13.65 -25.60 5.85
C SER A 516 -13.63 -24.81 7.17
N GLY A 517 -12.90 -23.69 7.21
CA GLY A 517 -12.67 -22.92 8.41
C GLY A 517 -13.72 -21.82 8.66
N PRO A 518 -13.81 -21.29 9.89
CA PRO A 518 -14.68 -20.14 10.16
C PRO A 518 -14.22 -18.93 9.35
N GLU A 519 -15.16 -18.22 8.71
CA GLU A 519 -14.87 -17.03 7.89
C GLU A 519 -13.75 -17.30 6.85
N THR A 520 -13.74 -18.52 6.29
CA THR A 520 -12.73 -19.02 5.33
C THR A 520 -11.27 -18.96 5.81
N THR A 521 -11.02 -18.99 7.12
CA THR A 521 -9.65 -19.01 7.70
C THR A 521 -9.48 -19.99 8.86
N MET A 522 -8.30 -20.03 9.49
CA MET A 522 -8.00 -20.91 10.62
C MET A 522 -8.85 -20.59 11.87
N PRO A 523 -9.19 -21.61 12.69
CA PRO A 523 -9.74 -21.40 14.02
C PRO A 523 -8.84 -20.51 14.88
N LYS A 524 -9.45 -19.60 15.63
CA LYS A 524 -8.73 -18.65 16.51
C LYS A 524 -7.91 -19.30 17.62
N ASP A 525 -8.29 -20.52 18.03
CA ASP A 525 -7.65 -21.32 19.08
C ASP A 525 -6.62 -22.33 18.54
N ASN A 526 -6.29 -22.27 17.24
CA ASN A 526 -5.10 -22.94 16.73
C ASN A 526 -3.85 -22.38 17.43
N ILE A 527 -2.85 -23.24 17.63
CA ILE A 527 -1.64 -22.92 18.38
C ILE A 527 -0.44 -22.83 17.43
N HIS A 528 0.30 -21.75 17.60
CA HIS A 528 1.52 -21.40 16.88
C HIS A 528 2.74 -21.50 17.80
N TYR A 529 3.91 -21.26 17.23
CA TYR A 529 5.21 -21.20 17.88
C TYR A 529 5.16 -20.41 19.20
N GLU A 530 5.84 -20.92 20.22
CA GLU A 530 5.79 -20.43 21.62
C GLU A 530 4.43 -20.52 22.33
N GLY A 531 3.44 -21.20 21.73
CA GLY A 531 2.13 -21.43 22.35
C GLY A 531 1.14 -20.28 22.14
N TRP A 532 1.40 -19.38 21.19
CA TRP A 532 0.47 -18.29 20.85
C TRP A 532 -0.74 -18.81 20.10
N GLU A 533 -1.89 -18.21 20.34
CA GLU A 533 -3.11 -18.59 19.61
C GLU A 533 -3.12 -17.90 18.23
N HIS A 534 -3.83 -18.48 17.27
CA HIS A 534 -3.99 -17.90 15.94
C HIS A 534 -4.58 -16.48 16.01
N ARG A 535 -5.47 -16.20 16.98
CA ARG A 535 -5.98 -14.84 17.23
C ARG A 535 -4.88 -13.80 17.46
N ASP A 536 -3.71 -14.18 17.97
CA ASP A 536 -2.63 -13.26 18.31
C ASP A 536 -1.79 -12.91 17.07
N VAL A 537 -1.70 -13.84 16.11
CA VAL A 537 -0.75 -13.81 14.99
C VAL A 537 -1.39 -13.83 13.61
N HIS A 538 -2.72 -13.86 13.53
CA HIS A 538 -3.48 -14.03 12.28
C HIS A 538 -3.01 -13.07 11.18
N ASN A 539 -3.04 -11.75 11.44
CA ASN A 539 -2.74 -10.78 10.39
C ASN A 539 -1.28 -10.82 9.92
N VAL A 540 -0.34 -11.32 10.74
CA VAL A 540 1.08 -11.38 10.36
C VAL A 540 1.44 -12.65 9.56
N TYR A 541 0.55 -13.65 9.51
CA TYR A 541 0.82 -14.96 8.91
C TYR A 541 1.23 -14.86 7.43
N GLY A 542 0.44 -14.19 6.60
CA GLY A 542 0.71 -14.03 5.16
C GLY A 542 2.01 -13.29 4.85
N MET A 543 2.30 -12.22 5.60
CA MET A 543 3.58 -11.50 5.49
C MET A 543 4.77 -12.42 5.79
N LEU A 544 4.64 -13.33 6.77
CA LEU A 544 5.72 -14.24 7.15
C LEU A 544 5.95 -15.33 6.10
N GLN A 545 4.92 -15.79 5.41
CA GLN A 545 5.10 -16.66 4.25
C GLN A 545 5.81 -15.90 3.12
N GLN A 546 5.35 -14.69 2.76
CA GLN A 546 5.99 -13.91 1.70
C GLN A 546 7.46 -13.63 2.02
N ARG A 547 7.77 -13.29 3.28
CA ARG A 547 9.13 -13.16 3.77
C ARG A 547 9.94 -14.45 3.57
N ALA A 548 9.41 -15.60 3.96
CA ALA A 548 10.11 -16.88 3.83
C ALA A 548 10.37 -17.24 2.35
N THR A 549 9.41 -16.96 1.46
CA THR A 549 9.56 -17.11 0.01
C THR A 549 10.64 -16.16 -0.54
N PHE A 550 10.63 -14.89 -0.11
CA PHE A 550 11.65 -13.90 -0.45
C PHE A 550 13.05 -14.38 -0.02
N GLU A 551 13.19 -14.87 1.21
CA GLU A 551 14.43 -15.45 1.74
C GLU A 551 14.85 -16.72 0.95
N GLY A 552 13.91 -17.52 0.45
CA GLY A 552 14.20 -18.66 -0.44
C GLY A 552 14.79 -18.24 -1.79
N HIS A 553 14.26 -17.17 -2.40
CA HIS A 553 14.82 -16.59 -3.62
C HIS A 553 16.22 -16.00 -3.42
N LEU A 554 16.48 -15.40 -2.26
CA LEU A 554 17.84 -14.97 -1.88
C LEU A 554 18.78 -16.17 -1.76
N LEU A 555 18.34 -17.22 -1.06
CA LEU A 555 19.14 -18.41 -0.81
C LEU A 555 19.58 -19.10 -2.12
N ARG A 556 18.65 -19.33 -3.05
CA ARG A 556 18.97 -19.99 -4.32
C ARG A 556 19.89 -19.18 -5.24
N SER A 557 19.94 -17.86 -5.07
CA SER A 557 20.82 -16.96 -5.85
C SER A 557 22.10 -16.59 -5.11
N SER A 558 22.37 -17.17 -3.95
CA SER A 558 23.49 -16.79 -3.08
C SER A 558 23.49 -15.29 -2.73
N ASN A 559 22.31 -14.73 -2.47
CA ASN A 559 22.06 -13.31 -2.19
C ASN A 559 22.48 -12.35 -3.31
N LEU A 560 22.62 -12.82 -4.54
CA LEU A 560 23.00 -11.98 -5.68
C LEU A 560 21.79 -11.21 -6.23
N ASP A 561 20.70 -11.93 -6.53
CA ASP A 561 19.53 -11.39 -7.21
C ASP A 561 18.47 -10.93 -6.22
N ARG A 562 17.83 -9.80 -6.53
CA ARG A 562 16.68 -9.29 -5.80
C ARG A 562 15.47 -10.20 -6.05
N PRO A 563 14.77 -10.69 -5.04
CA PRO A 563 13.57 -11.51 -5.27
C PRO A 563 12.43 -10.73 -5.94
N PHE A 564 11.53 -11.45 -6.59
CA PHE A 564 10.17 -10.99 -6.89
C PHE A 564 9.20 -12.02 -6.32
N VAL A 565 8.35 -11.57 -5.42
CA VAL A 565 7.29 -12.37 -4.80
C VAL A 565 6.03 -11.51 -4.78
N LEU A 566 4.96 -12.00 -5.40
CA LEU A 566 3.62 -11.43 -5.25
C LEU A 566 2.92 -12.11 -4.07
N SER A 567 2.25 -11.38 -3.20
CA SER A 567 1.46 -11.92 -2.08
C SER A 567 0.04 -11.39 -2.09
N ARG A 568 -0.95 -12.21 -1.67
CA ARG A 568 -2.33 -11.76 -1.48
C ARG A 568 -2.48 -11.09 -0.13
N ALA A 569 -2.24 -11.84 0.94
CA ALA A 569 -2.27 -11.33 2.29
C ALA A 569 -1.01 -10.53 2.60
N PHE A 570 -1.18 -9.49 3.42
CA PHE A 570 -0.09 -8.61 3.84
C PHE A 570 -0.35 -7.98 5.21
N PHE A 571 0.74 -7.52 5.81
CA PHE A 571 0.76 -6.85 7.11
C PHE A 571 1.81 -5.73 7.18
N LEU A 572 1.88 -5.06 8.34
CA LEU A 572 2.89 -4.07 8.72
C LEU A 572 4.33 -4.57 8.43
N GLY A 573 4.98 -4.00 7.40
CA GLY A 573 6.35 -4.35 6.99
C GLY A 573 6.46 -5.11 5.66
N THR A 574 5.33 -5.48 5.05
CA THR A 574 5.26 -6.26 3.79
C THR A 574 6.01 -5.64 2.62
N GLN A 575 6.12 -4.30 2.57
CA GLN A 575 6.80 -3.58 1.50
C GLN A 575 8.26 -4.01 1.28
N ARG A 576 8.88 -4.67 2.27
CA ARG A 576 10.24 -5.21 2.18
C ARG A 576 10.35 -6.49 1.35
N TYR A 577 9.24 -7.15 1.02
CA TYR A 577 9.23 -8.52 0.49
C TYR A 577 8.65 -8.67 -0.91
N GLY A 578 8.08 -7.62 -1.50
CA GLY A 578 7.67 -7.63 -2.91
C GLY A 578 6.36 -6.91 -3.17
N ALA A 579 5.64 -7.42 -4.16
CA ALA A 579 4.39 -6.84 -4.62
C ALA A 579 3.19 -7.48 -3.89
N ILE A 580 2.06 -6.76 -3.90
CA ILE A 580 0.73 -7.32 -3.57
C ILE A 580 -0.27 -6.97 -4.67
N TRP A 581 -1.45 -7.59 -4.65
CA TRP A 581 -2.58 -7.16 -5.49
C TRP A 581 -3.88 -7.23 -4.71
N THR A 582 -4.93 -6.57 -5.21
CA THR A 582 -6.21 -6.42 -4.50
C THR A 582 -7.14 -7.63 -4.55
N GLY A 583 -6.58 -8.83 -4.73
CA GLY A 583 -7.32 -10.09 -4.85
C GLY A 583 -8.35 -10.12 -5.98
N ASP A 584 -9.42 -10.86 -5.73
CA ASP A 584 -10.34 -11.38 -6.74
C ASP A 584 -11.45 -10.37 -7.10
N ASN A 585 -11.10 -9.36 -7.90
CA ASN A 585 -12.01 -8.31 -8.36
C ASN A 585 -12.95 -8.75 -9.50
N PHE A 586 -13.97 -7.95 -9.83
CA PHE A 586 -14.88 -8.24 -10.95
C PHE A 586 -14.52 -7.49 -12.24
N ALA A 587 -14.85 -8.11 -13.37
CA ALA A 587 -14.83 -7.52 -14.71
C ALA A 587 -15.97 -6.50 -14.91
N LYS A 588 -15.97 -5.43 -14.11
CA LYS A 588 -16.96 -4.34 -14.13
C LYS A 588 -16.29 -2.97 -14.00
N TRP A 589 -16.96 -1.93 -14.48
CA TRP A 589 -16.46 -0.54 -14.48
C TRP A 589 -16.22 0.01 -13.07
N ASP A 590 -17.11 -0.28 -12.13
CA ASP A 590 -17.04 0.12 -10.73
C ASP A 590 -15.85 -0.54 -10.00
N HIS A 591 -15.51 -1.79 -10.31
CA HIS A 591 -14.30 -2.44 -9.77
C HIS A 591 -13.01 -1.86 -10.37
N MET A 592 -13.02 -1.49 -11.65
CA MET A 592 -11.90 -0.77 -12.25
C MET A 592 -11.71 0.61 -11.58
N GLU A 593 -12.79 1.34 -11.33
CA GLU A 593 -12.77 2.61 -10.60
C GLU A 593 -12.26 2.43 -9.17
N ALA A 594 -12.80 1.46 -8.43
CA ALA A 594 -12.43 1.15 -7.06
C ALA A 594 -10.95 0.74 -6.91
N SER A 595 -10.31 0.25 -7.98
CA SER A 595 -8.86 -0.03 -7.95
C SER A 595 -8.04 1.22 -7.62
N VAL A 596 -8.48 2.42 -8.02
CA VAL A 596 -7.72 3.66 -7.76
C VAL A 596 -7.64 3.96 -6.26
N PRO A 597 -8.75 4.17 -5.52
CA PRO A 597 -8.67 4.46 -4.09
C PRO A 597 -8.06 3.30 -3.28
N MET A 598 -8.28 2.04 -3.65
CA MET A 598 -7.63 0.89 -3.00
C MET A 598 -6.11 0.98 -3.11
N LEU A 599 -5.57 1.21 -4.30
CA LEU A 599 -4.11 1.32 -4.48
C LEU A 599 -3.53 2.57 -3.81
N LEU A 600 -4.28 3.67 -3.75
CA LEU A 600 -3.87 4.87 -3.01
C LEU A 600 -3.77 4.63 -1.51
N THR A 601 -4.76 3.97 -0.89
CA THR A 601 -4.75 3.66 0.55
C THR A 601 -3.62 2.70 0.92
N ILE A 602 -3.37 1.69 0.08
CA ILE A 602 -2.24 0.75 0.22
C ILE A 602 -0.91 1.49 0.08
N GLY A 603 -0.79 2.36 -0.92
CA GLY A 603 0.42 3.16 -1.20
C GLY A 603 0.79 4.09 -0.04
N VAL A 604 -0.16 4.86 0.49
CA VAL A 604 0.10 5.75 1.64
C VAL A 604 0.42 4.99 2.93
N SER A 605 0.00 3.72 3.02
CA SER A 605 0.30 2.80 4.12
C SER A 605 1.65 2.07 3.95
N GLY A 606 2.46 2.52 2.99
CA GLY A 606 3.86 2.14 2.77
C GLY A 606 4.10 0.98 1.81
N VAL A 607 3.05 0.29 1.35
CA VAL A 607 3.18 -0.75 0.33
C VAL A 607 3.08 -0.10 -1.04
N THR A 608 4.24 0.26 -1.61
CA THR A 608 4.32 1.07 -2.83
C THR A 608 4.21 0.28 -4.12
N PHE A 609 4.21 -1.05 -4.03
CA PHE A 609 4.21 -1.96 -5.17
C PHE A 609 2.94 -2.82 -5.16
N SER A 610 1.82 -2.20 -5.55
CA SER A 610 0.50 -2.81 -5.57
C SER A 610 -0.20 -2.62 -6.93
N GLY A 611 -1.17 -3.47 -7.23
CA GLY A 611 -1.98 -3.42 -8.45
C GLY A 611 -3.31 -4.17 -8.29
N ALA A 612 -4.18 -4.08 -9.30
CA ALA A 612 -5.40 -4.85 -9.40
C ALA A 612 -5.40 -5.66 -10.70
N ASP A 613 -6.13 -6.77 -10.75
CA ASP A 613 -6.16 -7.62 -11.94
C ASP A 613 -6.85 -6.92 -13.11
N VAL A 614 -6.09 -6.72 -14.18
CA VAL A 614 -6.55 -6.01 -15.39
C VAL A 614 -7.61 -6.85 -16.10
N GLY A 615 -8.76 -6.23 -16.33
CA GLY A 615 -9.95 -6.85 -16.91
C GLY A 615 -10.85 -7.56 -15.90
N GLY A 616 -10.49 -7.58 -14.62
CA GLY A 616 -11.28 -8.16 -13.53
C GLY A 616 -11.23 -9.69 -13.46
N PHE A 617 -10.89 -10.26 -12.31
CA PHE A 617 -10.74 -11.70 -12.12
C PHE A 617 -12.03 -12.46 -12.46
N PHE A 618 -13.16 -12.09 -11.87
CA PHE A 618 -14.47 -12.71 -12.13
C PHE A 618 -15.19 -12.07 -13.32
N GLY A 619 -15.85 -12.90 -14.13
CA GLY A 619 -16.67 -12.44 -15.26
C GLY A 619 -15.89 -12.18 -16.55
N ASN A 620 -16.59 -11.71 -17.57
CA ASN A 620 -16.02 -11.44 -18.89
C ASN A 620 -16.18 -9.96 -19.23
N PRO A 621 -15.10 -9.15 -19.25
CA PRO A 621 -15.21 -7.75 -19.62
C PRO A 621 -15.56 -7.64 -21.11
N ASP A 622 -16.33 -6.63 -21.47
CA ASP A 622 -16.45 -6.25 -22.88
C ASP A 622 -15.10 -5.65 -23.39
N PRO A 623 -14.91 -5.54 -24.72
CA PRO A 623 -13.65 -5.05 -25.28
C PRO A 623 -13.27 -3.63 -24.85
N LEU A 624 -14.25 -2.75 -24.62
CA LEU A 624 -14.04 -1.37 -24.22
C LEU A 624 -13.60 -1.30 -22.75
N LEU A 625 -14.26 -2.03 -21.85
CA LEU A 625 -13.84 -2.15 -20.45
C LEU A 625 -12.43 -2.73 -20.36
N LEU A 626 -12.12 -3.80 -21.09
CA LEU A 626 -10.77 -4.38 -21.08
C LEU A 626 -9.73 -3.35 -21.53
N LEU A 627 -10.00 -2.63 -22.62
CA LEU A 627 -9.13 -1.55 -23.09
C LEU A 627 -8.92 -0.46 -22.04
N ARG A 628 -10.00 0.07 -21.44
CA ARG A 628 -9.89 1.14 -20.42
C ARG A 628 -9.09 0.68 -19.21
N TRP A 629 -9.20 -0.60 -18.84
CA TRP A 629 -8.42 -1.16 -17.74
C TRP A 629 -6.93 -1.24 -18.07
N TYR A 630 -6.56 -1.68 -19.29
CA TYR A 630 -5.16 -1.63 -19.75
C TYR A 630 -4.61 -0.20 -19.78
N GLN A 631 -5.42 0.77 -20.20
CA GLN A 631 -5.07 2.19 -20.24
C GLN A 631 -4.77 2.75 -18.84
N LEU A 632 -5.61 2.43 -17.84
CA LEU A 632 -5.42 2.84 -16.46
C LEU A 632 -4.21 2.13 -15.83
N ALA A 633 -4.17 0.80 -15.89
CA ALA A 633 -3.17 -0.01 -15.18
C ALA A 633 -1.75 0.12 -15.75
N ALA A 634 -1.61 0.57 -17.00
CA ALA A 634 -0.30 0.95 -17.55
C ALA A 634 0.43 1.98 -16.66
N PHE A 635 -0.29 2.78 -15.86
CA PHE A 635 0.24 3.79 -14.95
C PHE A 635 0.07 3.44 -13.46
N GLN A 636 -0.24 2.19 -13.12
CA GLN A 636 -0.29 1.68 -11.74
C GLN A 636 1.01 0.93 -11.38
N PRO A 637 1.42 0.84 -10.10
CA PRO A 637 2.74 0.29 -9.74
C PRO A 637 2.96 -1.16 -10.20
N PHE A 638 2.03 -2.07 -9.92
CA PHE A 638 2.02 -3.45 -10.43
C PHE A 638 0.99 -3.61 -11.55
N PHE A 639 1.39 -4.25 -12.65
CA PHE A 639 0.59 -4.30 -13.88
C PHE A 639 0.46 -5.74 -14.41
N ARG A 640 -0.61 -6.43 -13.97
CA ARG A 640 -0.92 -7.82 -14.31
C ARG A 640 -2.33 -7.95 -14.88
N ALA A 641 -2.47 -8.62 -16.02
CA ALA A 641 -3.75 -9.17 -16.45
C ALA A 641 -3.88 -10.60 -15.91
N HIS A 642 -5.00 -10.89 -15.26
CA HIS A 642 -5.33 -12.20 -14.70
C HIS A 642 -6.84 -12.42 -14.76
N ALA A 643 -7.29 -13.67 -14.77
CA ALA A 643 -8.68 -14.06 -15.01
C ALA A 643 -9.00 -15.41 -14.35
N HIS A 644 -10.22 -15.55 -13.83
CA HIS A 644 -10.75 -16.76 -13.22
C HIS A 644 -10.88 -17.93 -14.23
N ILE A 645 -10.96 -19.18 -13.73
CA ILE A 645 -11.01 -20.39 -14.56
C ILE A 645 -12.19 -20.42 -15.53
N ASP A 646 -13.35 -19.93 -15.10
CA ASP A 646 -14.59 -19.95 -15.88
C ASP A 646 -14.68 -18.84 -16.94
N THR A 647 -13.70 -17.93 -17.01
CA THR A 647 -13.73 -16.85 -18.01
C THR A 647 -13.27 -17.35 -19.37
N LYS A 648 -13.76 -16.67 -20.41
CA LYS A 648 -13.19 -16.79 -21.76
C LYS A 648 -11.71 -16.37 -21.74
N ARG A 649 -10.96 -16.85 -22.73
CA ARG A 649 -9.62 -16.33 -23.04
C ARG A 649 -9.73 -14.85 -23.39
N ARG A 650 -8.79 -14.05 -22.92
CA ARG A 650 -8.77 -12.60 -23.11
C ARG A 650 -7.37 -12.03 -23.12
N GLU A 651 -6.43 -12.80 -23.70
CA GLU A 651 -5.13 -12.22 -24.07
C GLU A 651 -5.35 -10.99 -24.98
N PRO A 652 -4.43 -10.00 -24.98
CA PRO A 652 -4.67 -8.67 -25.56
C PRO A 652 -5.16 -8.60 -27.01
N TRP A 653 -4.95 -9.65 -27.81
CA TRP A 653 -5.33 -9.74 -29.22
C TRP A 653 -6.70 -10.39 -29.47
N ILE A 654 -7.34 -10.99 -28.46
CA ILE A 654 -8.53 -11.83 -28.64
C ILE A 654 -9.71 -11.07 -29.26
N PHE A 655 -9.86 -9.77 -28.96
CA PHE A 655 -10.96 -8.95 -29.48
C PHE A 655 -10.71 -8.32 -30.86
N GLY A 656 -9.56 -8.57 -31.48
CA GLY A 656 -9.24 -8.05 -32.81
C GLY A 656 -9.04 -6.52 -32.83
N GLU A 657 -9.03 -5.93 -34.02
CA GLU A 657 -8.91 -4.48 -34.21
C GLU A 657 -10.26 -3.77 -34.02
N PRO A 658 -10.29 -2.53 -33.50
CA PRO A 658 -9.13 -1.67 -33.16
C PRO A 658 -8.53 -1.94 -31.78
N TYR A 659 -9.16 -2.80 -30.96
CA TYR A 659 -8.77 -3.00 -29.55
C TYR A 659 -7.36 -3.55 -29.39
N THR A 660 -6.93 -4.45 -30.27
CA THR A 660 -5.56 -5.01 -30.25
C THR A 660 -4.52 -3.91 -30.35
N THR A 661 -4.65 -2.99 -31.32
CA THR A 661 -3.73 -1.86 -31.47
C THR A 661 -3.81 -0.90 -30.28
N LEU A 662 -5.00 -0.64 -29.75
CA LEU A 662 -5.18 0.29 -28.64
C LEU A 662 -4.62 -0.26 -27.32
N ILE A 663 -4.82 -1.55 -27.02
CA ILE A 663 -4.22 -2.23 -25.87
C ILE A 663 -2.70 -2.30 -26.02
N ARG A 664 -2.19 -2.64 -27.22
CA ARG A 664 -0.76 -2.58 -27.54
C ARG A 664 -0.18 -1.20 -27.23
N ASN A 665 -0.88 -0.12 -27.59
CA ASN A 665 -0.44 1.25 -27.34
C ASN A 665 -0.41 1.59 -25.85
N ALA A 666 -1.42 1.17 -25.07
CA ALA A 666 -1.43 1.33 -23.62
C ALA A 666 -0.24 0.62 -22.96
N ILE A 667 0.02 -0.63 -23.34
CA ILE A 667 1.18 -1.39 -22.85
C ILE A 667 2.48 -0.71 -23.29
N ARG A 668 2.62 -0.27 -24.55
CA ARG A 668 3.81 0.47 -25.01
C ARG A 668 4.03 1.77 -24.23
N SER A 669 2.98 2.46 -23.80
CA SER A 669 3.11 3.64 -22.92
C SER A 669 3.77 3.29 -21.60
N ARG A 670 3.41 2.16 -20.96
CA ARG A 670 4.11 1.63 -19.79
C ARG A 670 5.59 1.39 -20.06
N TYR A 671 5.94 0.72 -21.16
CA TYR A 671 7.35 0.45 -21.50
C TYR A 671 8.16 1.73 -21.74
N ARG A 672 7.56 2.76 -22.35
CA ARG A 672 8.23 4.05 -22.56
C ARG A 672 8.63 4.72 -21.25
N ILE A 673 7.80 4.62 -20.21
CA ILE A 673 8.03 5.27 -18.90
C ILE A 673 8.71 4.37 -17.87
N LEU A 674 9.17 3.16 -18.24
CA LEU A 674 9.94 2.31 -17.32
C LEU A 674 11.12 3.03 -16.64
N PRO A 675 11.90 3.91 -17.31
CA PRO A 675 12.93 4.69 -16.63
C PRO A 675 12.38 5.56 -15.49
N TYR A 676 11.25 6.21 -15.70
CA TYR A 676 10.58 7.03 -14.70
C TYR A 676 10.04 6.17 -13.55
N LEU A 677 9.30 5.09 -13.86
CA LEU A 677 8.78 4.17 -12.85
C LEU A 677 9.90 3.53 -12.00
N TYR A 678 11.01 3.16 -12.63
CA TYR A 678 12.15 2.60 -11.92
C TYR A 678 12.83 3.62 -11.00
N THR A 679 12.87 4.88 -11.43
CA THR A 679 13.31 6.00 -10.59
C THR A 679 12.40 6.22 -9.40
N LEU A 680 11.07 6.20 -9.58
CA LEU A 680 10.13 6.31 -8.47
C LEU A 680 10.25 5.15 -7.48
N ASN A 681 10.50 3.93 -7.96
CA ASN A 681 10.72 2.79 -7.08
C ASN A 681 12.05 2.88 -6.30
N PHE A 682 13.09 3.49 -6.89
CA PHE A 682 14.31 3.82 -6.16
C PHE A 682 14.08 4.92 -5.11
N GLU A 683 13.31 5.97 -5.42
CA GLU A 683 12.93 6.97 -4.43
C GLU A 683 12.03 6.39 -3.32
N ALA A 684 11.17 5.42 -3.65
CA ALA A 684 10.42 4.65 -2.66
C ALA A 684 11.37 3.84 -1.76
N ASN A 685 12.36 3.15 -2.33
CA ASN A 685 13.37 2.43 -1.56
C ASN A 685 14.26 3.35 -0.69
N LEU A 686 14.53 4.57 -1.14
CA LEU A 686 15.36 5.53 -0.40
C LEU A 686 14.57 6.25 0.69
N HIS A 687 13.40 6.77 0.36
CA HIS A 687 12.64 7.68 1.22
C HIS A 687 11.39 7.05 1.82
N GLY A 688 10.83 6.01 1.21
CA GLY A 688 9.53 5.43 1.59
C GLY A 688 8.34 6.17 0.98
N TRP A 689 8.57 6.99 -0.05
CA TRP A 689 7.49 7.71 -0.73
C TRP A 689 6.69 6.79 -1.66
N PRO A 690 5.36 6.90 -1.71
CA PRO A 690 4.55 6.13 -2.65
C PRO A 690 4.94 6.43 -4.10
N VAL A 691 4.89 5.40 -4.97
CA VAL A 691 5.07 5.53 -6.41
C VAL A 691 3.82 6.19 -7.03
N MET A 692 2.66 5.63 -6.70
CA MET A 692 1.33 6.18 -7.00
C MET A 692 0.89 7.01 -5.79
N ARG A 693 0.66 8.31 -6.00
CA ARG A 693 0.48 9.31 -4.93
C ARG A 693 -0.91 9.93 -5.03
N PRO A 694 -1.68 9.97 -3.93
CA PRO A 694 -2.95 10.67 -3.91
C PRO A 694 -2.69 12.16 -4.06
N MET A 695 -3.66 12.88 -4.61
CA MET A 695 -3.48 14.30 -4.93
C MET A 695 -3.09 15.13 -3.69
N MET A 696 -3.65 14.85 -2.51
CA MET A 696 -3.29 15.49 -1.23
C MET A 696 -1.80 15.33 -0.86
N TYR A 697 -1.13 14.28 -1.34
CA TYR A 697 0.27 14.02 -1.02
C TYR A 697 1.20 14.98 -1.76
N GLU A 698 0.84 15.34 -3.00
CA GLU A 698 1.60 16.25 -3.87
C GLU A 698 1.13 17.71 -3.75
N PHE A 699 -0.11 17.92 -3.35
CA PHE A 699 -0.72 19.24 -3.17
C PHE A 699 -1.33 19.39 -1.76
N PRO A 700 -0.53 19.27 -0.68
CA PRO A 700 -1.02 19.25 0.69
C PRO A 700 -1.65 20.58 1.16
N GLU A 701 -1.46 21.67 0.42
CA GLU A 701 -2.04 22.97 0.73
C GLU A 701 -3.38 23.23 0.01
N ASP A 702 -3.78 22.32 -0.89
CA ASP A 702 -4.99 22.41 -1.70
C ASP A 702 -6.09 21.53 -1.08
N TYR A 703 -7.07 22.15 -0.43
CA TYR A 703 -8.14 21.43 0.27
C TYR A 703 -9.05 20.65 -0.69
N PHE A 704 -9.20 21.07 -1.95
CA PHE A 704 -10.10 20.42 -2.91
C PHE A 704 -9.68 18.99 -3.23
N VAL A 705 -8.41 18.66 -3.01
CA VAL A 705 -7.86 17.35 -3.38
C VAL A 705 -7.89 16.31 -2.25
N TYR A 706 -8.35 16.69 -1.05
CA TYR A 706 -8.27 15.80 0.13
C TYR A 706 -9.22 14.61 0.02
N ASP A 707 -10.40 14.78 -0.59
CA ASP A 707 -11.38 13.70 -0.74
C ASP A 707 -11.24 12.94 -2.08
N MET A 708 -10.32 13.36 -2.96
CA MET A 708 -10.16 12.77 -4.29
C MET A 708 -9.57 11.36 -4.22
N GLY A 709 -10.31 10.39 -4.77
CA GLY A 709 -9.87 9.00 -4.91
C GLY A 709 -9.87 8.48 -6.35
N ASP A 710 -10.24 9.30 -7.34
CA ASP A 710 -10.47 8.90 -8.74
C ASP A 710 -9.40 9.44 -9.73
N GLN A 711 -8.49 10.28 -9.23
CA GLN A 711 -7.28 10.74 -9.91
C GLN A 711 -6.07 10.72 -8.97
N TYR A 712 -4.88 10.61 -9.54
CA TYR A 712 -3.65 10.50 -8.78
C TYR A 712 -2.46 11.07 -9.55
N MET A 713 -1.39 11.34 -8.81
CA MET A 713 -0.08 11.62 -9.38
C MET A 713 0.75 10.33 -9.41
N LEU A 714 1.35 10.00 -10.54
CA LEU A 714 2.45 9.04 -10.60
C LEU A 714 3.75 9.84 -10.41
N GLY A 715 4.36 9.67 -9.24
CA GLY A 715 5.42 10.55 -8.77
C GLY A 715 4.93 12.01 -8.64
N ASP A 716 5.74 12.96 -9.09
CA ASP A 716 5.43 14.40 -9.12
C ASP A 716 5.13 14.94 -10.52
N THR A 717 5.23 14.09 -11.55
CA THR A 717 5.30 14.51 -12.96
C THR A 717 4.02 14.22 -13.75
N ILE A 718 3.42 13.04 -13.55
CA ILE A 718 2.29 12.58 -14.37
C ILE A 718 1.02 12.56 -13.52
N LEU A 719 -0.05 13.22 -13.98
CA LEU A 719 -1.39 13.08 -13.41
C LEU A 719 -2.19 12.09 -14.26
N VAL A 720 -2.91 11.18 -13.62
CA VAL A 720 -3.75 10.17 -14.27
C VAL A 720 -5.17 10.26 -13.71
N LYS A 721 -6.17 10.24 -14.59
CA LYS A 721 -7.60 10.13 -14.25
C LYS A 721 -8.17 8.84 -14.83
N ALA A 722 -8.92 8.08 -14.03
CA ALA A 722 -9.64 6.92 -14.54
C ALA A 722 -10.84 7.34 -15.42
N VAL A 723 -11.11 6.57 -16.47
CA VAL A 723 -12.33 6.70 -17.29
C VAL A 723 -13.28 5.60 -16.83
N VAL A 724 -14.35 5.96 -16.13
CA VAL A 724 -15.08 5.02 -15.25
C VAL A 724 -16.51 4.69 -15.69
N ASN A 725 -16.90 5.04 -16.92
CA ASN A 725 -18.21 4.63 -17.44
C ASN A 725 -18.19 4.40 -18.96
N GLU A 726 -19.14 3.61 -19.43
CA GLU A 726 -19.27 3.19 -20.83
C GLU A 726 -19.75 4.33 -21.75
N THR A 727 -20.51 5.28 -21.21
CA THR A 727 -21.27 6.26 -22.00
C THR A 727 -20.71 7.68 -22.02
N SER A 728 -19.72 8.02 -21.21
CA SER A 728 -19.27 9.41 -21.11
C SER A 728 -18.26 9.76 -22.22
N PRO A 729 -18.56 10.73 -23.09
CA PRO A 729 -17.62 11.19 -24.12
C PRO A 729 -16.45 11.99 -23.53
N SER A 730 -16.52 12.36 -22.25
CA SER A 730 -15.52 13.15 -21.53
C SER A 730 -15.50 12.84 -20.04
N VAL A 731 -14.43 13.23 -19.34
CA VAL A 731 -14.33 13.13 -17.87
C VAL A 731 -13.96 14.48 -17.28
N LYS A 732 -14.45 14.74 -16.05
CA LYS A 732 -14.03 15.90 -15.27
C LYS A 732 -12.68 15.62 -14.61
N VAL A 733 -11.70 16.48 -14.85
CA VAL A 733 -10.36 16.40 -14.27
C VAL A 733 -10.10 17.67 -13.48
N TYR A 734 -9.65 17.52 -12.24
CA TYR A 734 -9.13 18.63 -11.46
C TYR A 734 -7.63 18.76 -11.69
N LEU A 735 -7.21 19.92 -12.19
CA LEU A 735 -5.81 20.29 -12.36
C LEU A 735 -5.43 21.30 -11.26
N PRO A 736 -4.56 20.93 -10.30
CA PRO A 736 -4.05 21.86 -9.30
C PRO A 736 -3.32 23.06 -9.94
N GLN A 737 -3.03 24.09 -9.13
CA GLN A 737 -2.36 25.30 -9.64
C GLN A 737 -1.03 24.98 -10.35
N GLY A 738 -0.84 25.59 -11.52
CA GLY A 738 0.34 25.43 -12.38
C GLY A 738 -0.03 25.19 -13.84
N LYS A 739 0.98 25.06 -14.70
CA LYS A 739 0.80 24.62 -16.09
C LYS A 739 0.64 23.10 -16.16
N TRP A 740 -0.21 22.65 -17.07
CA TRP A 740 -0.43 21.25 -17.37
C TRP A 740 -0.44 21.03 -18.88
N TYR A 741 0.02 19.86 -19.31
CA TYR A 741 0.12 19.49 -20.71
C TYR A 741 -0.54 18.15 -20.94
N ASP A 742 -1.14 17.97 -22.11
CA ASP A 742 -1.58 16.65 -22.57
C ASP A 742 -0.37 15.71 -22.71
N TYR A 743 -0.45 14.48 -22.18
CA TYR A 743 0.66 13.52 -22.21
C TYR A 743 0.99 13.00 -23.63
N THR A 744 0.01 12.99 -24.53
CA THR A 744 0.15 12.40 -25.87
C THR A 744 0.57 13.45 -26.89
N GLU A 745 -0.09 14.60 -26.88
CA GLU A 745 0.10 15.69 -27.84
C GLU A 745 1.08 16.76 -27.34
N PHE A 746 1.37 16.80 -26.04
CA PHE A 746 2.24 17.80 -25.38
C PHE A 746 1.72 19.24 -25.48
N ASN A 747 0.44 19.40 -25.81
CA ASN A 747 -0.22 20.69 -25.87
C ASN A 747 -0.49 21.21 -24.47
N ALA A 748 -0.24 22.50 -24.24
CA ALA A 748 -0.63 23.16 -23.01
C ALA A 748 -2.15 23.12 -22.86
N ILE A 749 -2.62 22.94 -21.64
CA ILE A 749 -4.04 22.92 -21.31
C ILE A 749 -4.42 24.27 -20.72
N ASP A 750 -5.49 24.85 -21.25
CA ASP A 750 -6.11 26.04 -20.71
C ASP A 750 -6.80 25.69 -19.38
N ARG A 751 -6.06 25.85 -18.29
CA ARG A 751 -6.54 25.60 -16.94
C ARG A 751 -7.46 26.75 -16.48
N PRO A 752 -8.74 26.50 -16.17
CA PRO A 752 -9.62 27.50 -15.59
C PRO A 752 -9.21 27.84 -14.15
N LYS A 753 -9.79 28.90 -13.57
CA LYS A 753 -9.43 29.37 -12.22
C LYS A 753 -9.71 28.29 -11.16
N ASP A 754 -10.86 27.64 -11.25
CA ASP A 754 -11.30 26.54 -10.38
C ASP A 754 -10.57 25.20 -10.67
N GLY A 755 -9.71 25.14 -11.69
CA GLY A 755 -8.93 23.95 -12.03
C GLY A 755 -9.71 22.80 -12.67
N LEU A 756 -11.03 22.90 -12.81
CA LEU A 756 -11.86 21.82 -13.34
C LEU A 756 -11.99 21.91 -14.87
N ILE A 757 -11.46 20.92 -15.58
CA ILE A 757 -11.62 20.79 -17.02
C ILE A 757 -12.57 19.65 -17.37
N ASN A 758 -13.26 19.77 -18.48
CA ASN A 758 -13.92 18.64 -19.14
C ASN A 758 -13.01 18.13 -20.25
N TYR A 759 -12.48 16.92 -20.11
CA TYR A 759 -11.52 16.35 -21.05
C TYR A 759 -12.15 15.24 -21.87
N ASP A 760 -12.12 15.35 -23.20
CA ASP A 760 -12.68 14.36 -24.12
C ASP A 760 -11.92 13.04 -24.04
N THR A 761 -12.66 11.93 -23.96
CA THR A 761 -12.11 10.58 -23.83
C THR A 761 -12.54 9.69 -25.00
N PRO A 762 -12.13 9.98 -26.25
CA PRO A 762 -12.28 9.02 -27.33
C PRO A 762 -11.54 7.71 -26.98
N THR A 763 -11.87 6.63 -27.67
CA THR A 763 -11.39 5.27 -27.34
C THR A 763 -9.86 5.16 -27.33
N ASP A 764 -9.17 5.97 -28.14
CA ASP A 764 -7.73 6.01 -28.29
C ASP A 764 -6.99 6.95 -27.31
N LYS A 765 -7.72 7.77 -26.54
CA LYS A 765 -7.14 8.69 -25.55
C LYS A 765 -7.39 8.24 -24.11
N ILE A 766 -6.41 8.54 -23.27
CA ILE A 766 -6.43 8.34 -21.82
C ILE A 766 -6.19 9.72 -21.19
N PRO A 767 -6.99 10.16 -20.21
CA PRO A 767 -6.79 11.45 -19.55
C PRO A 767 -5.55 11.40 -18.65
N ILE A 768 -4.41 11.74 -19.26
CA ILE A 768 -3.08 11.75 -18.66
C ILE A 768 -2.43 13.09 -18.98
N PHE A 769 -1.85 13.69 -17.94
CA PHE A 769 -1.32 15.04 -18.01
C PHE A 769 0.10 15.09 -17.46
N LEU A 770 0.93 15.92 -18.09
CA LEU A 770 2.27 16.25 -17.59
C LEU A 770 2.20 17.57 -16.84
N ARG A 771 2.76 17.60 -15.64
CA ARG A 771 2.91 18.81 -14.85
C ARG A 771 4.03 19.68 -15.43
N GLY A 772 3.77 20.97 -15.63
CA GLY A 772 4.83 21.93 -15.94
C GLY A 772 5.86 22.02 -14.80
N GLY A 773 7.12 22.22 -15.15
CA GLY A 773 8.23 22.14 -14.19
C GLY A 773 8.93 20.79 -14.16
N SER A 774 8.58 19.86 -15.06
CA SER A 774 9.06 18.48 -15.03
C SER A 774 9.89 18.07 -16.26
N ILE A 775 10.87 17.20 -16.03
CA ILE A 775 11.62 16.48 -17.08
C ILE A 775 11.28 15.00 -16.96
N LEU A 776 10.44 14.52 -17.88
CA LEU A 776 10.09 13.11 -17.98
C LEU A 776 11.13 12.35 -18.81
N THR A 777 11.70 11.30 -18.23
CA THR A 777 12.67 10.42 -18.89
C THR A 777 11.98 9.20 -19.51
N ARG A 778 12.21 8.97 -20.80
CA ARG A 778 11.59 7.87 -21.57
C ARG A 778 12.59 7.09 -22.38
N ARG A 779 12.21 5.86 -22.75
CA ARG A 779 12.84 5.07 -23.80
C ARG A 779 11.86 4.87 -24.94
N GLU A 780 12.19 5.41 -26.11
CA GLU A 780 11.28 5.43 -27.25
C GLU A 780 11.44 4.22 -28.18
N ARG A 781 12.54 3.48 -28.05
CA ARG A 781 12.79 2.26 -28.82
C ARG A 781 12.04 1.10 -28.18
N MET A 782 10.91 0.72 -28.79
CA MET A 782 10.11 -0.40 -28.29
C MET A 782 10.81 -1.73 -28.56
N ARG A 783 10.88 -2.56 -27.52
CA ARG A 783 11.40 -3.94 -27.55
C ARG A 783 10.33 -4.86 -26.99
N ARG A 784 10.51 -6.17 -27.14
CA ARG A 784 9.55 -7.18 -26.68
C ARG A 784 9.49 -7.39 -25.16
N SER A 785 10.51 -6.94 -24.43
CA SER A 785 10.64 -7.05 -22.96
C SER A 785 11.56 -5.95 -22.41
N SER A 786 11.45 -5.64 -21.12
CA SER A 786 12.21 -4.56 -20.46
C SER A 786 13.71 -4.84 -20.44
N SER A 787 14.09 -6.11 -20.30
CA SER A 787 15.48 -6.57 -20.31
C SER A 787 16.19 -6.18 -21.61
N LEU A 788 15.49 -6.22 -22.74
CA LEU A 788 16.02 -5.86 -24.05
C LEU A 788 16.07 -4.34 -24.28
N MET A 789 15.35 -3.56 -23.48
CA MET A 789 15.42 -2.08 -23.50
C MET A 789 16.60 -1.55 -22.68
N LYS A 790 17.25 -2.37 -21.85
CA LYS A 790 18.23 -1.95 -20.85
C LYS A 790 19.38 -1.09 -21.41
N ARG A 791 19.74 -1.28 -22.67
CA ARG A 791 20.82 -0.55 -23.38
C ARG A 791 20.31 0.49 -24.38
N ASP A 792 18.99 0.66 -24.48
CA ASP A 792 18.43 1.67 -25.38
C ASP A 792 18.65 3.08 -24.81
N PRO A 793 18.85 4.07 -25.69
CA PRO A 793 19.06 5.46 -25.30
C PRO A 793 17.78 6.09 -24.73
N TYR A 794 17.97 7.20 -24.02
CA TYR A 794 16.89 7.97 -23.42
C TYR A 794 16.44 9.13 -24.30
N THR A 795 15.19 9.51 -24.12
CA THR A 795 14.60 10.77 -24.60
C THR A 795 14.08 11.56 -23.40
N PHE A 796 14.39 12.85 -23.35
CA PHE A 796 13.84 13.75 -22.33
C PHE A 796 12.68 14.54 -22.90
N TYR A 797 11.58 14.60 -22.15
CA TYR A 797 10.43 15.46 -22.39
C TYR A 797 10.41 16.54 -21.31
N ILE A 798 10.72 17.78 -21.68
CA ILE A 798 10.86 18.93 -20.80
C ILE A 798 9.59 19.78 -20.91
N ALA A 799 8.73 19.67 -19.89
CA ALA A 799 7.51 20.44 -19.76
C ALA A 799 7.79 21.69 -18.90
N LEU A 800 7.84 22.87 -19.52
CA LEU A 800 8.16 24.11 -18.81
C LEU A 800 7.02 24.59 -17.90
N ASP A 801 7.33 25.18 -16.75
CA ASP A 801 6.34 25.86 -15.91
C ASP A 801 6.12 27.34 -16.33
N ASP A 802 5.45 28.13 -15.48
CA ASP A 802 5.24 29.57 -15.67
C ASP A 802 6.52 30.42 -15.57
N LEU A 803 7.57 29.86 -14.96
CA LEU A 803 8.89 30.45 -14.78
C LEU A 803 9.90 29.95 -15.82
N GLU A 804 9.45 29.13 -16.78
CA GLU A 804 10.29 28.48 -17.80
C GLU A 804 11.41 27.62 -17.19
N LEU A 805 11.06 26.94 -16.09
CA LEU A 805 11.89 25.96 -15.39
C LEU A 805 11.35 24.56 -15.60
N ALA A 806 12.23 23.57 -15.53
CA ALA A 806 11.86 22.18 -15.39
C ALA A 806 12.98 21.38 -14.70
N SER A 807 12.59 20.37 -13.92
CA SER A 807 13.54 19.46 -13.28
C SER A 807 13.08 18.01 -13.34
N GLY A 808 14.01 17.08 -13.28
CA GLY A 808 13.68 15.66 -13.20
C GLY A 808 14.87 14.83 -12.80
N LYS A 809 14.63 13.55 -12.52
CA LYS A 809 15.68 12.63 -12.08
C LYS A 809 15.64 11.33 -12.87
N ILE A 810 16.76 10.63 -12.85
CA ILE A 810 16.83 9.26 -13.34
C ILE A 810 17.67 8.39 -12.42
N TYR A 811 17.17 7.20 -12.14
CA TYR A 811 17.92 6.11 -11.56
C TYR A 811 18.05 4.95 -12.54
N THR A 812 19.22 4.34 -12.62
CA THR A 812 19.42 3.07 -13.33
C THR A 812 20.57 2.27 -12.71
N ASP A 813 20.44 0.95 -12.70
CA ASP A 813 21.46 -0.01 -12.26
C ASP A 813 21.42 -1.24 -13.20
N ASP A 814 21.88 -2.40 -12.73
CA ASP A 814 21.75 -3.63 -13.51
C ASP A 814 20.31 -4.19 -13.56
N GLY A 815 19.35 -3.63 -12.83
CA GLY A 815 17.95 -4.00 -12.88
C GLY A 815 17.58 -5.29 -12.16
N HIS A 816 18.54 -6.01 -11.55
CA HIS A 816 18.24 -7.30 -10.91
C HIS A 816 19.04 -7.64 -9.65
N THR A 817 20.26 -7.10 -9.43
CA THR A 817 21.11 -7.50 -8.29
C THR A 817 21.11 -6.52 -7.13
N PHE A 818 21.67 -6.91 -5.99
CA PHE A 818 21.94 -5.98 -4.88
C PHE A 818 23.21 -5.11 -5.07
N ASN A 819 23.84 -5.10 -6.25
CA ASN A 819 25.06 -4.31 -6.47
C ASN A 819 24.85 -2.79 -6.33
N HIS A 820 23.62 -2.29 -6.46
CA HIS A 820 23.29 -0.90 -6.17
C HIS A 820 23.61 -0.51 -4.72
N LEU A 821 23.46 -1.41 -3.75
CA LEU A 821 23.84 -1.19 -2.35
C LEU A 821 25.35 -1.00 -2.16
N LYS A 822 26.15 -1.46 -3.14
CA LYS A 822 27.62 -1.29 -3.18
C LYS A 822 28.03 -0.08 -4.02
N GLY A 823 27.09 0.74 -4.47
CA GLY A 823 27.34 1.92 -5.28
C GLY A 823 27.31 1.69 -6.80
N SER A 824 26.93 0.50 -7.29
CA SER A 824 26.86 0.20 -8.73
C SER A 824 25.53 0.65 -9.36
N TYR A 825 25.32 1.95 -9.44
CA TYR A 825 24.15 2.57 -10.05
C TYR A 825 24.47 3.98 -10.57
N ILE A 826 23.55 4.56 -11.35
CA ILE A 826 23.52 5.97 -11.74
C ILE A 826 22.27 6.59 -11.12
N TYR A 827 22.44 7.73 -10.46
CA TYR A 827 21.34 8.56 -10.00
C TYR A 827 21.67 10.02 -10.30
N SER A 828 20.95 10.61 -11.23
CA SER A 828 21.25 11.95 -11.75
C SER A 828 20.03 12.84 -11.70
N GLU A 829 20.26 14.11 -11.46
CA GLU A 829 19.28 15.19 -11.53
C GLU A 829 19.55 16.05 -12.76
N PHE A 830 18.47 16.47 -13.40
CA PHE A 830 18.48 17.34 -14.55
C PHE A 830 17.70 18.61 -14.22
N GLU A 831 18.24 19.75 -14.63
CA GLU A 831 17.58 21.05 -14.50
C GLU A 831 17.65 21.79 -15.83
N PHE A 832 16.50 22.25 -16.29
CA PHE A 832 16.36 23.16 -17.43
C PHE A 832 15.86 24.52 -16.95
N LYS A 833 16.50 25.59 -17.41
CA LYS A 833 16.11 26.97 -17.07
C LYS A 833 16.34 27.92 -18.23
N ILE A 834 15.37 28.80 -18.48
CA ILE A 834 15.50 29.95 -19.39
C ILE A 834 15.73 31.23 -18.58
N ASN A 835 16.71 32.04 -19.00
CA ASN A 835 17.02 33.36 -18.46
C ASN A 835 17.14 34.37 -19.62
N GLY A 836 16.07 35.12 -19.88
CA GLY A 836 16.03 36.07 -20.99
C GLY A 836 16.09 35.34 -22.33
N ASN A 837 17.19 35.51 -23.06
CA ASN A 837 17.42 34.92 -24.39
C ASN A 837 18.38 33.71 -24.37
N SER A 838 18.75 33.22 -23.18
CA SER A 838 19.56 32.01 -23.02
C SER A 838 18.84 30.96 -22.18
N GLY A 839 19.04 29.69 -22.53
CA GLY A 839 18.59 28.54 -21.75
C GLY A 839 19.75 27.60 -21.44
N LYS A 840 19.58 26.79 -20.40
CA LYS A 840 20.59 25.83 -19.94
C LYS A 840 19.91 24.56 -19.47
N LEU A 841 20.33 23.42 -19.99
CA LEU A 841 20.06 22.09 -19.44
C LEU A 841 21.35 21.57 -18.79
N SER A 842 21.30 21.19 -17.52
CA SER A 842 22.45 20.59 -16.84
C SER A 842 22.11 19.23 -16.24
N SER A 843 23.10 18.32 -16.25
CA SER A 843 23.09 17.04 -15.54
C SER A 843 24.04 17.09 -14.36
N LYS A 844 23.57 16.61 -13.20
CA LYS A 844 24.35 16.50 -11.98
C LYS A 844 24.17 15.12 -11.36
N ASN A 845 25.26 14.49 -10.98
CA ASN A 845 25.22 13.22 -10.26
C ASN A 845 24.80 13.44 -8.80
N LEU A 846 23.77 12.72 -8.35
CA LEU A 846 23.32 12.69 -6.98
C LEU A 846 24.03 11.55 -6.23
N LEU A 847 25.15 11.87 -5.59
CA LEU A 847 25.84 10.91 -4.72
C LEU A 847 25.02 10.68 -3.45
N VAL A 848 24.53 9.46 -3.27
CA VAL A 848 23.87 9.05 -2.02
C VAL A 848 24.95 8.54 -1.08
N LYS A 849 25.22 9.30 0.00
CA LYS A 849 26.26 8.98 0.98
C LYS A 849 26.07 7.59 1.60
N GLU A 850 24.83 7.14 1.74
CA GLU A 850 24.48 5.82 2.30
C GLU A 850 24.99 4.65 1.46
N PHE A 851 25.22 4.82 0.15
CA PHE A 851 25.62 3.73 -0.75
C PHE A 851 27.07 3.84 -1.28
N GLY A 852 27.88 4.78 -0.76
CA GLY A 852 29.33 4.85 -1.02
C GLY A 852 29.76 5.10 -2.48
N ALA A 853 28.91 5.75 -3.30
CA ALA A 853 29.13 5.89 -4.73
C ALA A 853 30.15 7.00 -5.11
N SER A 854 31.17 6.64 -5.90
CA SER A 854 32.02 7.55 -6.70
C SER A 854 33.16 6.77 -7.39
N LYS A 855 33.91 5.96 -6.63
CA LYS A 855 35.05 5.18 -7.13
C LYS A 855 34.65 3.77 -7.58
N VAL A 856 33.73 3.14 -6.85
CA VAL A 856 33.21 1.79 -7.15
C VAL A 856 32.37 1.80 -8.42
N THR A 857 31.50 2.79 -8.58
CA THR A 857 30.65 3.02 -9.76
C THR A 857 31.47 3.09 -11.04
N LYS A 858 32.50 3.96 -11.08
CA LYS A 858 33.38 4.12 -12.26
C LYS A 858 34.19 2.84 -12.56
N ASN A 859 34.68 2.14 -11.55
CA ASN A 859 35.43 0.89 -11.75
C ASN A 859 34.54 -0.29 -12.17
N TYR A 860 33.34 -0.41 -11.60
CA TYR A 860 32.36 -1.43 -11.98
C TYR A 860 31.97 -1.28 -13.45
N PHE A 861 31.69 -0.05 -13.88
CA PHE A 861 31.33 0.24 -15.26
C PHE A 861 32.50 0.16 -16.24
N LYS A 862 33.73 0.52 -15.82
CA LYS A 862 34.95 0.36 -16.64
C LYS A 862 35.34 -1.10 -16.87
N ASN A 863 35.11 -1.97 -15.88
CA ASN A 863 35.54 -3.38 -15.94
C ASN A 863 34.53 -4.33 -16.60
N GLN A 864 33.27 -3.93 -16.73
CA GLN A 864 32.21 -4.78 -17.30
C GLN A 864 32.02 -4.59 -18.81
N ASP A 865 32.72 -3.63 -19.45
CA ASP A 865 32.49 -3.26 -20.86
C ASP A 865 31.02 -2.83 -21.11
N VAL A 866 30.37 -2.26 -20.08
CA VAL A 866 28.96 -1.91 -20.13
C VAL A 866 28.76 -0.41 -20.00
N ASP A 867 28.34 0.17 -21.12
CA ASP A 867 27.79 1.51 -21.25
C ASP A 867 26.37 1.57 -20.61
N PHE A 868 26.30 1.43 -19.28
CA PHE A 868 25.03 1.53 -18.53
C PHE A 868 24.50 2.96 -18.47
N GLY A 869 25.33 3.96 -18.77
CA GLY A 869 24.99 5.37 -18.69
C GLY A 869 24.12 5.89 -19.82
N GLY A 870 23.33 5.01 -20.45
CA GLY A 870 22.54 5.19 -21.68
C GLY A 870 22.53 6.59 -22.26
N ARG A 871 23.04 6.71 -23.49
CA ARG A 871 23.08 7.97 -24.24
C ARG A 871 21.72 8.68 -24.28
N LEU A 872 21.72 9.99 -24.09
CA LEU A 872 20.60 10.86 -24.42
C LEU A 872 20.59 11.08 -25.94
N GLU A 873 19.62 10.48 -26.64
CA GLU A 873 19.51 10.61 -28.10
C GLU A 873 18.61 11.75 -28.55
N ARG A 874 17.75 12.27 -27.67
CA ARG A 874 16.76 13.28 -28.03
C ARG A 874 16.26 14.07 -26.83
N ILE A 875 16.02 15.35 -27.04
CA ILE A 875 15.35 16.24 -26.08
C ILE A 875 14.15 16.87 -26.80
N VAL A 876 12.99 16.84 -26.14
CA VAL A 876 11.75 17.46 -26.59
C VAL A 876 11.37 18.52 -25.55
N ILE A 877 11.29 19.78 -25.96
CA ILE A 877 11.00 20.91 -25.06
C ILE A 877 9.72 21.61 -25.53
N PHE A 878 8.81 21.91 -24.61
CA PHE A 878 7.54 22.56 -24.91
C PHE A 878 7.07 23.42 -23.73
N GLY A 879 6.11 24.33 -23.99
CA GLY A 879 5.52 25.17 -22.94
C GLY A 879 6.13 26.56 -22.75
N PHE A 880 6.89 27.05 -23.74
CA PHE A 880 7.50 28.38 -23.75
C PHE A 880 6.46 29.49 -23.53
N LYS A 881 6.84 30.51 -22.76
CA LYS A 881 5.95 31.63 -22.37
C LYS A 881 5.72 32.61 -23.52
N LYS A 882 6.73 32.85 -24.34
CA LYS A 882 6.61 33.72 -25.52
C LYS A 882 6.38 32.85 -26.76
N PRO A 883 5.27 33.06 -27.51
CA PRO A 883 4.94 32.24 -28.68
C PRO A 883 5.90 32.39 -29.89
N ASN A 884 6.97 33.17 -29.75
CA ASN A 884 7.89 33.51 -30.85
C ASN A 884 9.37 33.32 -30.51
N PHE A 885 9.72 32.59 -29.44
CA PHE A 885 11.14 32.28 -29.21
C PHE A 885 11.69 31.50 -30.40
N LYS A 886 12.58 32.12 -31.17
CA LYS A 886 13.29 31.43 -32.24
C LYS A 886 14.52 30.81 -31.61
N LEU A 887 14.48 29.50 -31.35
CA LEU A 887 15.70 28.77 -31.00
C LEU A 887 16.67 28.91 -32.18
N VAL A 888 17.83 29.51 -31.94
CA VAL A 888 18.84 29.78 -32.98
C VAL A 888 20.09 28.94 -32.85
N GLU A 889 20.41 28.50 -31.63
CA GLU A 889 21.57 27.67 -31.37
C GLU A 889 21.32 26.75 -30.17
N VAL A 890 21.76 25.51 -30.30
CA VAL A 890 21.89 24.57 -29.18
C VAL A 890 23.32 24.05 -29.21
N LYS A 891 24.02 24.12 -28.08
CA LYS A 891 25.43 23.76 -28.00
C LYS A 891 25.69 22.88 -26.80
N VAL A 892 26.44 21.80 -27.01
CA VAL A 892 27.04 20.99 -25.93
C VAL A 892 28.55 21.10 -26.06
N GLU A 893 29.21 21.58 -25.01
CA GLU A 893 30.64 21.93 -25.05
C GLU A 893 31.00 22.83 -26.25
N ASN A 894 31.69 22.29 -27.27
CA ASN A 894 32.07 22.96 -28.51
C ASN A 894 31.25 22.53 -29.74
N LYS A 895 30.31 21.60 -29.60
CA LYS A 895 29.49 21.04 -30.69
C LYS A 895 28.13 21.72 -30.77
N ILE A 896 27.80 22.25 -31.95
CA ILE A 896 26.44 22.75 -32.25
C ILE A 896 25.55 21.55 -32.61
N LEU A 897 24.38 21.47 -31.99
CA LEU A 897 23.41 20.40 -32.18
C LEU A 897 22.33 20.81 -33.19
N SER A 898 21.87 19.85 -33.99
CA SER A 898 20.73 20.05 -34.86
C SER A 898 19.42 20.03 -34.06
N PHE A 899 18.50 20.92 -34.37
CA PHE A 899 17.16 20.95 -33.79
C PHE A 899 16.11 21.22 -34.86
N LYS A 900 14.87 20.84 -34.58
CA LYS A 900 13.69 21.10 -35.41
C LYS A 900 12.59 21.66 -34.54
N LYS A 901 11.89 22.69 -35.03
CA LYS A 901 10.62 23.16 -34.47
C LYS A 901 9.48 22.35 -35.09
N GLU A 902 8.66 21.74 -34.26
CA GLU A 902 7.43 21.05 -34.65
C GLU A 902 6.22 21.95 -34.40
N LYS A 903 5.01 21.41 -34.57
CA LYS A 903 3.78 22.17 -34.28
C LYS A 903 3.73 22.58 -32.80
N ASN A 904 3.00 23.65 -32.50
CA ASN A 904 2.71 24.09 -31.13
C ASN A 904 3.94 24.44 -30.28
N GLU A 905 4.96 25.08 -30.89
CA GLU A 905 6.20 25.51 -30.21
C GLU A 905 6.98 24.37 -29.53
N VAL A 906 6.85 23.14 -30.03
CA VAL A 906 7.64 22.00 -29.57
C VAL A 906 8.99 21.99 -30.28
N PHE A 907 10.09 22.02 -29.53
CA PHE A 907 11.45 21.91 -30.09
C PHE A 907 12.02 20.52 -29.84
N VAL A 908 12.52 19.90 -30.91
CA VAL A 908 13.16 18.58 -30.87
C VAL A 908 14.64 18.73 -31.20
N ILE A 909 15.49 18.49 -30.21
CA ILE A 909 16.94 18.49 -30.34
C ILE A 909 17.38 17.06 -30.62
N LYS A 910 18.10 16.86 -31.70
CA LYS A 910 18.56 15.54 -32.13
C LYS A 910 19.98 15.29 -31.67
N ASP A 911 20.16 14.12 -31.08
CA ASP A 911 21.42 13.51 -30.73
C ASP A 911 22.42 14.42 -29.98
N PRO A 912 22.07 14.87 -28.76
CA PRO A 912 23.02 15.51 -27.86
C PRO A 912 24.29 14.68 -27.63
N ALA A 913 24.15 13.35 -27.65
CA ALA A 913 25.25 12.38 -27.51
C ALA A 913 25.96 12.45 -26.14
N VAL A 914 25.26 12.93 -25.11
CA VAL A 914 25.71 12.92 -23.72
C VAL A 914 25.20 11.69 -22.98
N PHE A 915 25.87 11.28 -21.91
CA PHE A 915 25.50 10.12 -21.10
C PHE A 915 24.84 10.57 -19.79
N ILE A 916 23.81 9.83 -19.34
CA ILE A 916 23.06 10.20 -18.12
C ILE A 916 23.89 10.03 -16.83
N GLY A 917 24.98 9.25 -16.87
CA GLY A 917 25.91 9.07 -15.75
C GLY A 917 27.01 10.14 -15.67
N GLU A 918 27.06 11.05 -16.63
CA GLU A 918 28.06 12.11 -16.70
C GLU A 918 27.46 13.47 -16.33
N GLU A 919 28.31 14.35 -15.82
CA GLU A 919 27.95 15.75 -15.64
C GLU A 919 28.21 16.48 -16.95
N TRP A 920 27.21 17.20 -17.42
CA TRP A 920 27.27 17.92 -18.70
C TRP A 920 26.32 19.11 -18.67
N GLU A 921 26.54 20.02 -19.61
CA GLU A 921 25.73 21.22 -19.81
C GLU A 921 25.44 21.42 -21.29
N ILE A 922 24.18 21.69 -21.61
CA ILE A 922 23.73 22.08 -22.95
C ILE A 922 23.17 23.49 -22.86
N SER A 923 23.75 24.41 -23.62
CA SER A 923 23.28 25.78 -23.73
C SER A 923 22.35 25.95 -24.93
N PHE A 924 21.35 26.80 -24.75
CA PHE A 924 20.31 27.12 -25.72
C PHE A 924 20.32 28.64 -25.91
N LYS A 925 20.23 29.10 -27.15
CA LYS A 925 20.12 30.53 -27.48
C LYS A 925 18.82 30.78 -28.24
N PHE A 926 18.06 31.76 -27.77
CA PHE A 926 16.78 32.17 -28.34
C PHE A 926 16.85 33.61 -28.85
N GLU A 927 16.12 33.91 -29.93
CA GLU A 927 15.88 35.27 -30.46
C GLU A 927 14.42 35.69 -30.27
#